data_AF-A0A943GCM7-F1
#
_entry.id   AF-A0A943GCM7-F1
#
_cell.length_a   1.000
_cell.length_b   1.000
_cell.length_c   1.000
_cell.angle_alpha   90.00
_cell.angle_beta   90.00
_cell.angle_gamma   90.00
#
_symmetry.space_group_name_H-M   'P 1'
#
loop_
_entity.id
_entity.type
_entity.pdbx_description
1 polymer ?
#
loop_
_entity_poly.entity_id
_entity_poly.type
_entity_poly.pdbx_seq_one_letter_code
_entity_poly.pdbx_strand_id
1 'polypeptide(L)'
;MKQRKLKNAVSFLLACLFLLGMIPAVSAAEEGQQMATPVTADTKVPSAPSVVSDKTIEEVQTVLSDYSYTEYLETLPDADEGKDVITLQAADGVYTPDNVVPDAAAEITTFGPEDDQRDNVLLVPETGKVEWRFNVEDAGLYTMYIDYCPADDQKADIERVLYVNGKIPYSEARYLTLFKTWGDDFDYENTERGFSTDDNGNELRPNKEYIEQWSTYRFVDSTGYYTGTLQFYLNEGENTIALESTRESVVIDTITIEAAEQLPTYEEYLEEQQDAGHKEAPADAYARIETELPQETSSATIYPTYDRTSGITSPQDPAQIRYNTIGSASTWAKIGTWIEWEVDIPQDGLYNIYTRFRQSEAVDKFVSRMLYIDGEIPFEEAQSIRFDYADDWQVQALGDHTDKENDVNYLFYLSEGKHTIRLEIALGDLSQLLEAINSTVDPLNTIYLKILQITGASPDVNRDYNFMELIPDYMDMMLYQAKELDDIVQQFEEINGYVGSEVKTLEEIARLLRRMGSDEYEIAPNFSTFKSDIGTLGTWIYNATEQPLELDFIDFQSPANEEEPQATATTLQSIGYELRQFVASFYSSYSNFSTGYSENSADHVTLWFTGGRDQAQILKRMLDDSFTVQTGIPVEMKFTTDAAIMPAMLAGVGPDVSEMASTNIINWAIRGAVEPIDFEDTDEVIKRFADEATVPFTLYNYSIEDDTTTETLYGIPVTMDFSMMYYRLDILSDLFDSEDMEGQSLVPDTWDELRSLLPVLQANHMDIGAPGYSALYQIFLYQHTTDGVYDGSVYADHGLRIGLDEALNLSCFQDACEIYTQYNFPLTYDFMNRFRTGEMPIGFSPYTSVTQLNVFATEIRGLWEFTTIPGTYEYNEDGEPIYYSNLNVATYTGTAILRGCGDKNKVWEYIKWWTDEPQQTRYGNELESVLGIGTRHNTSNKYSVMNQPWSTEEANKIEIQLDNLKATPEYPGSYIIERYVSFAFNNAYNDDQDPVDEILSYVPYINKEINRKRQEFDMDTLELGTTLADLREEQSSKDSNEG
;
A
#
# COMPACT_ATOMS: atom_id res chain seq x y z
N MET A 1 26.99 2.91 27.95
CA MET A 1 26.35 3.66 29.07
C MET A 1 26.96 5.05 29.40
N LYS A 2 28.29 5.29 29.30
CA LYS A 2 28.89 6.62 29.59
C LYS A 2 28.70 7.68 28.49
N GLN A 3 28.62 7.30 27.22
CA GLN A 3 28.40 8.22 26.09
C GLN A 3 26.97 8.81 26.06
N ARG A 4 25.94 8.00 26.36
CA ARG A 4 24.52 8.43 26.40
C ARG A 4 24.24 9.53 27.45
N LYS A 5 24.96 9.52 28.58
CA LYS A 5 24.83 10.56 29.62
C LYS A 5 25.47 11.90 29.21
N LEU A 6 26.44 11.89 28.31
CA LEU A 6 27.06 13.11 27.80
C LEU A 6 26.20 13.76 26.70
N LYS A 7 25.63 12.94 25.79
CA LYS A 7 24.68 13.39 24.76
C LYS A 7 23.46 14.11 25.38
N ASN A 8 22.84 13.53 26.42
CA ASN A 8 21.68 14.14 27.09
C ASN A 8 22.01 15.45 27.83
N ALA A 9 23.24 15.63 28.29
CA ALA A 9 23.66 16.85 28.99
C ALA A 9 23.87 18.04 28.04
N VAL A 10 24.24 17.78 26.78
CA VAL A 10 24.46 18.81 25.76
C VAL A 10 23.15 19.24 25.12
N SER A 11 22.22 18.29 24.85
CA SER A 11 20.89 18.61 24.31
C SER A 11 20.02 19.43 25.27
N PHE A 12 20.16 19.19 26.59
CA PHE A 12 19.44 19.96 27.62
C PHE A 12 19.92 21.42 27.71
N LEU A 13 21.17 21.71 27.30
CA LEU A 13 21.76 23.05 27.36
C LEU A 13 21.38 23.90 26.13
N LEU A 14 21.01 23.26 25.02
CA LEU A 14 20.54 23.89 23.77
C LEU A 14 19.04 24.20 23.79
N ALA A 15 18.22 23.38 24.46
CA ALA A 15 16.78 23.58 24.58
C ALA A 15 16.37 24.82 25.42
N CYS A 16 17.28 25.36 26.24
CA CYS A 16 17.00 26.52 27.09
C CYS A 16 17.14 27.90 26.39
N LEU A 17 17.51 27.95 25.10
CA LEU A 17 17.79 29.20 24.38
C LEU A 17 16.68 29.68 23.41
N PHE A 18 15.56 28.95 23.28
CA PHE A 18 14.47 29.26 22.32
C PHE A 18 13.10 29.53 22.94
N LEU A 19 13.06 30.35 24.01
CA LEU A 19 11.80 30.85 24.57
C LEU A 19 11.93 32.33 24.92
N LEU A 20 11.31 33.24 24.13
CA LEU A 20 10.56 34.44 24.58
C LEU A 20 10.15 35.43 23.46
N GLY A 21 8.82 35.64 23.30
CA GLY A 21 8.13 36.91 22.95
C GLY A 21 7.61 37.05 21.50
N MET A 22 6.39 37.55 21.16
CA MET A 22 5.25 38.20 21.85
C MET A 22 3.97 38.13 20.96
N ILE A 23 2.77 38.39 21.55
CA ILE A 23 1.42 38.57 20.96
C ILE A 23 0.83 39.89 21.54
N PRO A 24 -0.25 40.58 21.06
CA PRO A 24 -0.63 41.10 19.72
C PRO A 24 -1.05 42.62 19.75
N ALA A 25 -1.59 43.16 18.64
CA ALA A 25 -2.53 44.31 18.65
C ALA A 25 -3.60 44.17 17.54
N VAL A 26 -4.84 44.58 17.86
CA VAL A 26 -6.08 44.45 17.05
C VAL A 26 -6.56 45.82 16.55
N SER A 27 -7.10 45.93 15.33
CA SER A 27 -8.14 46.91 14.95
C SER A 27 -8.90 46.52 13.67
N ALA A 28 -10.19 46.83 13.61
CA ALA A 28 -11.21 46.43 12.61
C ALA A 28 -11.53 47.50 11.55
N ALA A 29 -12.14 47.10 10.40
CA ALA A 29 -13.38 47.63 9.77
C ALA A 29 -13.54 47.30 8.25
N GLU A 30 -14.73 46.78 7.88
CA GLU A 30 -15.67 47.04 6.72
C GLU A 30 -15.15 47.46 5.32
N GLU A 31 -15.78 47.23 4.14
CA GLU A 31 -16.86 46.39 3.56
C GLU A 31 -16.97 46.83 2.05
N GLY A 32 -17.46 46.00 1.11
CA GLY A 32 -17.89 46.49 -0.24
C GLY A 32 -17.83 45.50 -1.43
N GLN A 33 -19.00 45.02 -1.88
CA GLN A 33 -19.31 44.11 -3.00
C GLN A 33 -19.50 44.81 -4.37
N GLN A 34 -19.46 44.04 -5.49
CA GLN A 34 -20.54 44.00 -6.52
C GLN A 34 -20.41 42.83 -7.52
N MET A 35 -21.56 42.23 -7.86
CA MET A 35 -21.83 40.91 -8.49
C MET A 35 -22.04 40.86 -10.03
N ALA A 36 -22.07 39.62 -10.54
CA ALA A 36 -22.65 39.13 -11.82
C ALA A 36 -23.74 38.03 -11.56
N THR A 37 -24.29 37.35 -12.59
CA THR A 37 -25.58 36.59 -12.69
C THR A 37 -25.50 35.05 -13.02
N PRO A 38 -26.58 34.21 -12.85
CA PRO A 38 -26.55 32.75 -12.44
C PRO A 38 -27.25 31.64 -13.33
N VAL A 39 -27.15 30.31 -13.00
CA VAL A 39 -27.90 29.09 -13.52
C VAL A 39 -27.86 27.79 -12.60
N THR A 40 -28.92 26.96 -12.54
CA THR A 40 -29.09 25.56 -11.95
C THR A 40 -29.24 24.43 -13.01
N ALA A 41 -28.94 23.13 -12.71
CA ALA A 41 -29.10 21.99 -13.65
C ALA A 41 -29.79 20.67 -13.10
N ASP A 42 -30.59 20.02 -13.97
CA ASP A 42 -31.21 18.67 -13.91
C ASP A 42 -30.34 17.61 -14.64
N THR A 43 -30.00 16.45 -14.03
CA THR A 43 -29.29 15.33 -14.73
C THR A 43 -29.80 13.92 -14.33
N LYS A 44 -29.79 12.97 -15.28
CA LYS A 44 -30.19 11.55 -15.11
C LYS A 44 -29.00 10.69 -14.65
N VAL A 45 -29.24 9.69 -13.79
CA VAL A 45 -28.18 8.80 -13.27
C VAL A 45 -28.05 7.56 -14.19
N PRO A 46 -26.83 7.15 -14.61
CA PRO A 46 -26.61 5.94 -15.39
C PRO A 46 -26.85 4.67 -14.55
N SER A 47 -27.44 3.61 -15.12
CA SER A 47 -27.62 2.34 -14.39
C SER A 47 -26.28 1.65 -14.22
N ALA A 48 -25.88 1.35 -12.98
CA ALA A 48 -24.63 0.66 -12.72
C ALA A 48 -24.72 -0.83 -13.15
N PRO A 49 -23.63 -1.43 -13.64
CA PRO A 49 -23.54 -2.88 -13.79
C PRO A 49 -23.50 -3.54 -12.41
N SER A 50 -24.19 -4.67 -12.23
CA SER A 50 -23.97 -5.56 -11.07
C SER A 50 -22.67 -6.32 -11.31
N VAL A 51 -21.79 -6.32 -10.31
CA VAL A 51 -20.46 -6.93 -10.36
C VAL A 51 -20.45 -8.10 -9.40
N VAL A 52 -21.18 -9.16 -9.76
CA VAL A 52 -21.09 -10.45 -9.07
C VAL A 52 -19.68 -10.98 -9.25
N SER A 53 -19.00 -11.32 -8.16
CA SER A 53 -17.68 -11.98 -8.16
C SER A 53 -17.60 -13.06 -9.24
N ASP A 54 -16.55 -13.01 -10.07
CA ASP A 54 -16.31 -13.97 -11.15
C ASP A 54 -15.91 -15.37 -10.63
N LYS A 55 -15.49 -15.49 -9.35
CA LYS A 55 -15.06 -16.78 -8.76
C LYS A 55 -16.24 -17.60 -8.25
N THR A 56 -16.32 -18.83 -8.77
CA THR A 56 -17.27 -19.85 -8.34
C THR A 56 -16.84 -20.51 -7.03
N ILE A 57 -17.79 -21.10 -6.29
CA ILE A 57 -17.51 -21.89 -5.08
C ILE A 57 -16.48 -23.01 -5.36
N GLU A 58 -16.55 -23.62 -6.55
CA GLU A 58 -15.65 -24.69 -6.99
C GLU A 58 -14.20 -24.19 -7.19
N GLU A 59 -14.02 -22.98 -7.69
CA GLU A 59 -12.69 -22.34 -7.81
C GLU A 59 -12.11 -22.00 -6.44
N VAL A 60 -12.94 -21.49 -5.52
CA VAL A 60 -12.54 -21.20 -4.13
C VAL A 60 -12.16 -22.49 -3.39
N GLN A 61 -12.95 -23.56 -3.52
CA GLN A 61 -12.64 -24.86 -2.92
C GLN A 61 -11.35 -25.46 -3.48
N THR A 62 -11.06 -25.23 -4.77
CA THR A 62 -9.78 -25.63 -5.36
C THR A 62 -8.63 -24.93 -4.65
N VAL A 63 -8.71 -23.60 -4.47
CA VAL A 63 -7.71 -22.81 -3.71
C VAL A 63 -7.49 -23.34 -2.30
N LEU A 64 -8.57 -23.68 -1.60
CA LEU A 64 -8.53 -24.19 -0.23
C LEU A 64 -7.97 -25.62 -0.10
N SER A 65 -7.89 -26.35 -1.21
CA SER A 65 -7.45 -27.76 -1.24
C SER A 65 -6.05 -27.96 -1.80
N ASP A 66 -5.39 -26.88 -2.22
CA ASP A 66 -4.03 -26.93 -2.75
C ASP A 66 -3.05 -27.32 -1.63
N TYR A 67 -2.19 -28.29 -1.91
CA TYR A 67 -1.08 -28.65 -1.02
C TYR A 67 -0.07 -27.50 -0.95
N SER A 68 0.66 -27.38 0.17
CA SER A 68 1.95 -26.66 0.13
C SER A 68 2.95 -27.41 -0.75
N TYR A 69 4.02 -26.74 -1.19
CA TYR A 69 5.07 -27.40 -1.97
C TYR A 69 5.67 -28.60 -1.23
N THR A 70 5.93 -28.45 0.06
CA THR A 70 6.47 -29.52 0.92
C THR A 70 5.50 -30.70 1.02
N GLU A 71 4.22 -30.45 1.28
CA GLU A 71 3.19 -31.50 1.30
C GLU A 71 3.05 -32.20 -0.05
N TYR A 72 3.14 -31.45 -1.16
CA TYR A 72 3.11 -31.99 -2.50
C TYR A 72 4.25 -32.99 -2.74
N LEU A 73 5.48 -32.65 -2.35
CA LEU A 73 6.63 -33.57 -2.45
C LEU A 73 6.44 -34.82 -1.57
N GLU A 74 5.85 -34.69 -0.38
CA GLU A 74 5.55 -35.84 0.49
C GLU A 74 4.54 -36.81 -0.14
N THR A 75 3.66 -36.33 -1.05
CA THR A 75 2.78 -37.22 -1.82
C THR A 75 3.52 -38.01 -2.91
N LEU A 76 4.76 -37.63 -3.23
CA LEU A 76 5.61 -38.17 -4.30
C LEU A 76 6.94 -38.77 -3.79
N PRO A 77 6.97 -39.61 -2.74
CA PRO A 77 8.21 -40.05 -2.10
C PRO A 77 9.09 -40.97 -2.96
N ASP A 78 8.51 -41.57 -4.00
CA ASP A 78 9.17 -42.51 -4.92
C ASP A 78 9.36 -41.89 -6.33
N ALA A 79 9.16 -40.58 -6.52
CA ALA A 79 9.35 -39.94 -7.81
C ALA A 79 10.85 -39.81 -8.13
N ASP A 80 11.28 -40.35 -9.27
CA ASP A 80 12.62 -40.15 -9.80
C ASP A 80 12.77 -38.72 -10.35
N GLU A 81 14.01 -38.21 -10.39
CA GLU A 81 14.31 -36.98 -11.12
C GLU A 81 14.14 -37.18 -12.63
N GLY A 82 13.60 -36.14 -13.27
CA GLY A 82 13.53 -36.03 -14.72
C GLY A 82 14.92 -36.09 -15.36
N LYS A 83 15.00 -36.57 -16.61
CA LYS A 83 16.26 -36.69 -17.35
C LYS A 83 16.26 -35.94 -18.67
N ASP A 84 15.09 -35.48 -19.09
CA ASP A 84 14.91 -34.77 -20.35
C ASP A 84 15.25 -33.29 -20.18
N VAL A 85 15.75 -32.68 -21.26
CA VAL A 85 15.82 -31.22 -21.42
C VAL A 85 14.87 -30.85 -22.54
N ILE A 86 13.83 -30.09 -22.22
CA ILE A 86 12.75 -29.71 -23.12
C ILE A 86 12.72 -28.20 -23.23
N THR A 87 12.87 -27.67 -24.44
CA THR A 87 12.74 -26.25 -24.72
C THR A 87 11.48 -26.01 -25.53
N LEU A 88 10.54 -25.27 -24.96
CA LEU A 88 9.31 -24.83 -25.61
C LEU A 88 9.51 -23.41 -26.15
N GLN A 89 9.13 -23.19 -27.40
CA GLN A 89 9.05 -21.84 -27.95
C GLN A 89 7.76 -21.20 -27.46
N ALA A 90 7.84 -20.03 -26.84
CA ALA A 90 6.66 -19.38 -26.28
C ALA A 90 5.58 -19.13 -27.34
N ALA A 91 6.00 -18.77 -28.57
CA ALA A 91 5.12 -18.55 -29.71
C ALA A 91 4.25 -19.76 -30.13
N ASP A 92 4.58 -20.98 -29.69
CA ASP A 92 3.75 -22.18 -29.94
C ASP A 92 2.57 -22.30 -28.96
N GLY A 93 2.46 -21.38 -27.99
CA GLY A 93 1.41 -21.36 -26.97
C GLY A 93 0.03 -21.03 -27.52
N VAL A 94 -1.00 -21.61 -26.92
CA VAL A 94 -2.40 -21.36 -27.26
C VAL A 94 -2.99 -20.40 -26.22
N TYR A 95 -3.30 -19.18 -26.65
CA TYR A 95 -3.91 -18.16 -25.79
C TYR A 95 -5.44 -18.33 -25.68
N THR A 96 -5.93 -18.20 -24.46
CA THR A 96 -7.34 -18.16 -24.09
C THR A 96 -7.59 -16.84 -23.35
N PRO A 97 -8.41 -15.93 -23.90
CA PRO A 97 -8.71 -14.66 -23.24
C PRO A 97 -9.54 -14.87 -21.97
N ASP A 98 -9.44 -13.93 -21.05
CA ASP A 98 -10.34 -13.83 -19.90
C ASP A 98 -11.71 -13.24 -20.32
N ASN A 99 -12.77 -13.57 -19.58
CA ASN A 99 -14.13 -13.10 -19.82
C ASN A 99 -14.27 -11.58 -19.62
N VAL A 100 -13.38 -10.97 -18.85
CA VAL A 100 -13.42 -9.54 -18.47
C VAL A 100 -12.93 -8.64 -19.61
N VAL A 101 -11.89 -9.04 -20.35
CA VAL A 101 -11.29 -8.25 -21.44
C VAL A 101 -11.08 -9.11 -22.70
N PRO A 102 -12.15 -9.49 -23.41
CA PRO A 102 -12.08 -10.47 -24.50
C PRO A 102 -11.31 -10.01 -25.74
N ASP A 103 -11.03 -8.70 -25.87
CA ASP A 103 -10.34 -8.11 -27.03
C ASP A 103 -8.81 -8.05 -26.88
N ALA A 104 -8.26 -8.32 -25.68
CA ALA A 104 -6.80 -8.43 -25.48
C ALA A 104 -6.33 -9.84 -25.87
N ALA A 105 -5.39 -9.92 -26.82
CA ALA A 105 -4.86 -11.20 -27.33
C ALA A 105 -3.34 -11.25 -27.25
N ALA A 106 -2.79 -12.43 -26.95
CA ALA A 106 -1.36 -12.65 -27.08
C ALA A 106 -0.92 -12.53 -28.55
N GLU A 107 0.23 -11.89 -28.78
CA GLU A 107 0.75 -11.58 -30.11
C GLU A 107 2.17 -12.14 -30.28
N ILE A 108 2.42 -12.81 -31.41
CA ILE A 108 3.77 -13.20 -31.81
C ILE A 108 4.43 -12.00 -32.48
N THR A 109 5.55 -11.54 -31.93
CA THR A 109 6.20 -10.29 -32.35
C THR A 109 7.73 -10.41 -32.38
N THR A 110 8.39 -9.29 -32.66
CA THR A 110 9.82 -9.07 -32.43
C THR A 110 9.94 -8.06 -31.29
N PHE A 111 10.74 -8.35 -30.26
CA PHE A 111 10.86 -7.53 -29.06
C PHE A 111 12.26 -7.64 -28.43
N GLY A 112 12.60 -6.70 -27.55
CA GLY A 112 13.86 -6.66 -26.79
C GLY A 112 14.63 -5.35 -27.01
N PRO A 113 15.75 -5.14 -26.30
CA PRO A 113 16.57 -3.95 -26.47
C PRO A 113 17.18 -3.86 -27.86
N GLU A 114 17.57 -2.67 -28.32
CA GLU A 114 18.09 -2.44 -29.69
C GLU A 114 19.24 -3.38 -30.09
N ASP A 115 20.04 -3.84 -29.12
CA ASP A 115 21.19 -4.73 -29.29
C ASP A 115 20.89 -6.23 -29.05
N ASP A 116 19.72 -6.59 -28.51
CA ASP A 116 19.23 -7.98 -28.36
C ASP A 116 17.74 -8.12 -28.75
N GLN A 117 17.40 -7.67 -29.96
CA GLN A 117 16.08 -7.89 -30.56
C GLN A 117 15.90 -9.36 -30.95
N ARG A 118 14.84 -9.99 -30.46
CA ARG A 118 14.49 -11.39 -30.73
C ARG A 118 13.19 -11.49 -31.51
N ASP A 119 13.22 -12.31 -32.56
CA ASP A 119 12.06 -12.63 -33.40
C ASP A 119 11.29 -13.83 -32.84
N ASN A 120 9.99 -13.92 -33.15
CA ASN A 120 9.14 -15.07 -32.80
C ASN A 120 8.96 -15.26 -31.29
N VAL A 121 8.87 -14.15 -30.57
CA VAL A 121 8.58 -14.10 -29.13
C VAL A 121 7.10 -13.83 -28.90
N LEU A 122 6.56 -14.22 -27.75
CA LEU A 122 5.14 -14.08 -27.42
C LEU A 122 4.92 -12.93 -26.45
N LEU A 123 4.28 -11.85 -26.89
CA LEU A 123 3.72 -10.83 -26.00
C LEU A 123 2.45 -11.40 -25.35
N VAL A 124 2.51 -11.62 -24.05
CA VAL A 124 1.39 -12.06 -23.22
C VAL A 124 0.78 -10.83 -22.53
N PRO A 125 -0.52 -10.55 -22.73
CA PRO A 125 -1.19 -9.40 -22.12
C PRO A 125 -1.33 -9.58 -20.60
N GLU A 126 -1.79 -8.53 -19.93
CA GLU A 126 -2.01 -8.48 -18.47
C GLU A 126 -3.17 -9.35 -17.97
N THR A 127 -4.00 -9.89 -18.88
CA THR A 127 -5.10 -10.83 -18.58
C THR A 127 -5.04 -12.09 -19.46
N GLY A 128 -5.76 -13.13 -19.06
CA GLY A 128 -5.93 -14.35 -19.86
C GLY A 128 -4.83 -15.40 -19.60
N LYS A 129 -4.85 -16.48 -20.39
CA LYS A 129 -4.07 -17.69 -20.13
C LYS A 129 -3.43 -18.23 -21.41
N VAL A 130 -2.14 -18.57 -21.36
CA VAL A 130 -1.42 -19.24 -22.45
C VAL A 130 -1.10 -20.67 -22.04
N GLU A 131 -1.47 -21.65 -22.88
CA GLU A 131 -1.20 -23.08 -22.64
C GLU A 131 -0.23 -23.65 -23.69
N TRP A 132 0.77 -24.41 -23.25
CA TRP A 132 1.67 -25.20 -24.08
C TRP A 132 1.46 -26.70 -23.86
N ARG A 133 1.63 -27.48 -24.92
CA ARG A 133 1.52 -28.95 -24.92
C ARG A 133 2.81 -29.57 -25.41
N PHE A 134 3.32 -30.55 -24.69
CA PHE A 134 4.60 -31.19 -25.01
C PHE A 134 4.64 -32.63 -24.50
N ASN A 135 5.68 -33.38 -24.90
CA ASN A 135 5.87 -34.75 -24.45
C ASN A 135 7.15 -34.88 -23.62
N VAL A 136 7.10 -35.74 -22.61
CA VAL A 136 8.23 -36.12 -21.75
C VAL A 136 8.51 -37.61 -21.94
N GLU A 137 9.79 -38.01 -22.02
CA GLU A 137 10.18 -39.42 -22.23
C GLU A 137 10.16 -40.21 -20.91
N ASP A 138 10.66 -39.62 -19.83
CA ASP A 138 10.68 -40.23 -18.50
C ASP A 138 9.77 -39.46 -17.53
N ALA A 139 8.82 -40.13 -16.87
CA ALA A 139 8.07 -39.49 -15.79
C ALA A 139 9.02 -39.14 -14.63
N GLY A 140 8.87 -37.96 -14.03
CA GLY A 140 9.74 -37.52 -12.94
C GLY A 140 9.51 -36.09 -12.50
N LEU A 141 10.33 -35.64 -11.54
CA LEU A 141 10.38 -34.25 -11.07
C LEU A 141 11.29 -33.43 -11.99
N TYR A 142 10.77 -32.31 -12.49
CA TYR A 142 11.47 -31.36 -13.34
C TYR A 142 11.45 -29.97 -12.73
N THR A 143 12.42 -29.14 -13.10
CA THR A 143 12.44 -27.70 -12.85
C THR A 143 12.09 -26.94 -14.12
N MET A 144 11.65 -25.69 -13.98
CA MET A 144 11.28 -24.85 -15.11
C MET A 144 11.97 -23.49 -15.04
N TYR A 145 12.21 -22.92 -16.20
CA TYR A 145 12.81 -21.62 -16.42
C TYR A 145 12.06 -20.89 -17.53
N ILE A 146 11.87 -19.57 -17.40
CA ILE A 146 11.28 -18.72 -18.44
C ILE A 146 12.30 -17.66 -18.82
N ASP A 147 12.57 -17.53 -20.11
CA ASP A 147 13.28 -16.37 -20.64
C ASP A 147 12.26 -15.31 -21.05
N TYR A 148 12.30 -14.15 -20.39
CA TYR A 148 11.29 -13.11 -20.51
C TYR A 148 11.88 -11.70 -20.58
N CYS A 149 11.10 -10.77 -21.12
CA CYS A 149 11.38 -9.34 -21.09
C CYS A 149 10.08 -8.60 -20.69
N PRO A 150 10.08 -7.72 -19.68
CA PRO A 150 8.92 -6.91 -19.36
C PRO A 150 8.48 -6.06 -20.57
N ALA A 151 7.18 -5.94 -20.79
CA ALA A 151 6.66 -5.30 -22.00
C ALA A 151 6.49 -3.77 -21.88
N ASP A 152 6.54 -3.23 -20.65
CA ASP A 152 6.40 -1.81 -20.36
C ASP A 152 7.21 -1.39 -19.12
N ASP A 153 7.29 -0.07 -18.90
CA ASP A 153 8.02 0.59 -17.82
C ASP A 153 7.17 0.86 -16.56
N GLN A 154 6.00 0.25 -16.42
CA GLN A 154 5.18 0.39 -15.21
C GLN A 154 5.93 -0.18 -14.00
N LYS A 155 5.62 0.32 -12.80
CA LYS A 155 6.37 -0.02 -11.58
C LYS A 155 5.94 -1.31 -10.88
N ALA A 156 4.82 -1.91 -11.27
CA ALA A 156 4.34 -3.12 -10.62
C ALA A 156 5.22 -4.33 -11.01
N ASP A 157 5.40 -5.29 -10.09
CA ASP A 157 6.04 -6.56 -10.45
C ASP A 157 5.10 -7.36 -11.37
N ILE A 158 5.63 -8.21 -12.24
CA ILE A 158 4.81 -9.07 -13.10
C ILE A 158 4.38 -10.29 -12.30
N GLU A 159 3.09 -10.64 -12.32
CA GLU A 159 2.58 -11.80 -11.56
C GLU A 159 1.89 -12.82 -12.46
N ARG A 160 2.19 -14.11 -12.26
CA ARG A 160 1.64 -15.23 -13.02
C ARG A 160 1.19 -16.37 -12.10
N VAL A 161 0.12 -17.05 -12.52
CA VAL A 161 -0.32 -18.34 -11.94
C VAL A 161 0.11 -19.46 -12.89
N LEU A 162 0.77 -20.48 -12.37
CA LEU A 162 1.17 -21.67 -13.13
C LEU A 162 0.17 -22.82 -12.94
N TYR A 163 -0.24 -23.41 -14.06
CA TYR A 163 -0.94 -24.67 -14.12
C TYR A 163 -0.06 -25.74 -14.76
N VAL A 164 -0.04 -26.92 -14.17
CA VAL A 164 0.54 -28.14 -14.74
C VAL A 164 -0.58 -29.15 -14.93
N ASN A 165 -0.75 -29.66 -16.15
CA ASN A 165 -1.81 -30.60 -16.51
C ASN A 165 -3.22 -30.12 -16.11
N GLY A 166 -3.47 -28.81 -16.24
CA GLY A 166 -4.76 -28.17 -15.96
C GLY A 166 -5.03 -27.88 -14.49
N LYS A 167 -4.07 -28.07 -13.59
CA LYS A 167 -4.20 -27.80 -12.15
C LYS A 167 -3.07 -26.94 -11.65
N ILE A 168 -3.34 -26.12 -10.64
CA ILE A 168 -2.27 -25.51 -9.84
C ILE A 168 -1.64 -26.67 -9.04
N PRO A 169 -0.33 -26.91 -9.14
CA PRO A 169 0.28 -28.08 -8.52
C PRO A 169 0.34 -27.98 -6.98
N TYR A 170 0.54 -26.77 -6.46
CA TYR A 170 0.62 -26.41 -5.04
C TYR A 170 0.54 -24.89 -4.88
N SER A 171 0.33 -24.41 -3.65
CA SER A 171 0.01 -23.02 -3.32
C SER A 171 0.99 -21.97 -3.86
N GLU A 172 2.29 -22.27 -3.85
CA GLU A 172 3.40 -21.40 -4.26
C GLU A 172 3.39 -21.14 -5.78
N ALA A 173 2.80 -22.03 -6.57
CA ALA A 173 2.64 -21.86 -8.01
C ALA A 173 1.54 -20.84 -8.39
N ARG A 174 0.76 -20.36 -7.41
CA ARG A 174 -0.30 -19.35 -7.60
C ARG A 174 0.26 -17.93 -7.69
N TYR A 175 1.45 -17.68 -7.15
CA TYR A 175 2.01 -16.34 -7.05
C TYR A 175 3.47 -16.35 -7.49
N LEU A 176 3.69 -16.44 -8.80
CA LEU A 176 5.02 -16.32 -9.37
C LEU A 176 5.29 -14.84 -9.67
N THR A 177 6.30 -14.27 -9.02
CA THR A 177 6.67 -12.86 -9.19
C THR A 177 7.91 -12.75 -10.07
N LEU A 178 7.74 -12.13 -11.24
CA LEU A 178 8.82 -11.81 -12.16
C LEU A 178 9.20 -10.34 -11.99
N PHE A 179 10.47 -10.07 -11.69
CA PHE A 179 10.95 -8.73 -11.44
C PHE A 179 11.31 -7.98 -12.72
N LYS A 180 11.15 -6.65 -12.70
CA LYS A 180 11.71 -5.76 -13.73
C LYS A 180 13.11 -5.32 -13.32
N THR A 181 13.93 -4.92 -14.29
CA THR A 181 15.27 -4.36 -14.02
C THR A 181 15.21 -2.85 -14.02
N TRP A 182 15.86 -2.22 -13.04
CA TRP A 182 15.93 -0.78 -12.87
C TRP A 182 17.37 -0.30 -12.71
N GLY A 183 17.73 0.77 -13.41
CA GLY A 183 18.98 1.51 -13.27
C GLY A 183 18.80 2.87 -12.60
N ASP A 184 19.87 3.40 -12.02
CA ASP A 184 19.93 4.77 -11.52
C ASP A 184 20.54 5.70 -12.59
N ASP A 185 19.84 6.79 -12.92
CA ASP A 185 20.32 7.84 -13.82
C ASP A 185 21.35 8.73 -13.11
N PHE A 186 22.61 8.32 -13.22
CA PHE A 186 23.76 9.02 -12.66
C PHE A 186 24.30 10.10 -13.62
N ASP A 187 24.43 11.32 -13.13
CA ASP A 187 25.00 12.49 -13.83
C ASP A 187 26.54 12.47 -13.81
N TYR A 188 27.13 11.50 -14.50
CA TYR A 188 28.58 11.42 -14.69
C TYR A 188 29.13 12.50 -15.65
N GLU A 189 28.25 13.19 -16.39
CA GLU A 189 28.65 14.28 -17.29
C GLU A 189 29.06 15.52 -16.51
N ASN A 190 28.33 15.87 -15.45
CA ASN A 190 28.60 17.06 -14.65
C ASN A 190 29.30 16.78 -13.32
N THR A 191 29.26 15.54 -12.82
CA THR A 191 29.79 15.19 -11.50
C THR A 191 30.66 13.93 -11.56
N GLU A 192 31.79 13.94 -10.83
CA GLU A 192 32.71 12.79 -10.83
C GLU A 192 32.11 11.53 -10.19
N ARG A 193 31.10 11.68 -9.31
CA ARG A 193 30.44 10.58 -8.60
C ARG A 193 29.11 10.14 -9.22
N GLY A 194 28.59 10.85 -10.20
CA GLY A 194 27.27 10.56 -10.76
C GLY A 194 26.08 11.17 -10.01
N PHE A 195 26.28 11.83 -8.87
CA PHE A 195 25.19 12.48 -8.14
C PHE A 195 25.11 13.99 -8.43
N SER A 196 23.99 14.42 -9.02
CA SER A 196 23.61 15.84 -9.08
C SER A 196 23.58 16.47 -7.67
N THR A 197 23.74 17.80 -7.56
CA THR A 197 23.74 18.49 -6.26
C THR A 197 22.77 19.65 -6.19
N ASP A 198 22.16 19.87 -5.01
CA ASP A 198 21.36 21.06 -4.72
C ASP A 198 22.22 22.34 -4.58
N ASP A 199 21.56 23.49 -4.42
CA ASP A 199 22.22 24.79 -4.23
C ASP A 199 23.12 24.86 -2.97
N ASN A 200 22.90 23.98 -2.01
CA ASN A 200 23.72 23.87 -0.80
C ASN A 200 24.93 22.96 -0.99
N GLY A 201 24.97 22.16 -2.06
CA GLY A 201 26.00 21.16 -2.34
C GLY A 201 25.70 19.78 -1.77
N ASN A 202 24.46 19.51 -1.34
CA ASN A 202 23.98 18.18 -1.00
C ASN A 202 23.75 17.38 -2.27
N GLU A 203 24.10 16.10 -2.25
CA GLU A 203 23.75 15.20 -3.35
C GLU A 203 22.24 14.98 -3.41
N LEU A 204 21.72 14.94 -4.63
CA LEU A 204 20.34 14.63 -4.97
C LEU A 204 20.26 13.16 -5.36
N ARG A 205 19.16 12.52 -4.97
CA ARG A 205 18.90 11.12 -5.30
C ARG A 205 18.75 11.01 -6.83
N PRO A 206 19.42 10.04 -7.48
CA PRO A 206 19.23 9.78 -8.91
C PRO A 206 17.79 9.33 -9.21
N ASN A 207 17.35 9.56 -10.44
CA ASN A 207 16.09 9.01 -10.91
C ASN A 207 16.26 7.52 -11.20
N LYS A 208 15.16 6.77 -11.11
CA LYS A 208 15.12 5.35 -11.50
C LYS A 208 14.57 5.23 -12.91
N GLU A 209 15.28 4.47 -13.75
CA GLU A 209 14.88 4.19 -15.13
C GLU A 209 14.70 2.68 -15.31
N TYR A 210 13.65 2.30 -16.03
CA TYR A 210 13.44 0.92 -16.44
C TYR A 210 14.49 0.52 -17.48
N ILE A 211 15.12 -0.63 -17.27
CA ILE A 211 16.07 -1.22 -18.22
C ILE A 211 15.35 -2.36 -18.94
N GLU A 212 15.09 -2.16 -20.23
CA GLU A 212 14.56 -3.21 -21.11
C GLU A 212 15.66 -4.25 -21.37
N GLN A 213 15.53 -5.44 -20.78
CA GLN A 213 16.45 -6.54 -20.98
C GLN A 213 15.81 -7.90 -20.81
N TRP A 214 16.33 -8.89 -21.55
CA TRP A 214 15.96 -10.28 -21.37
C TRP A 214 16.51 -10.83 -20.06
N SER A 215 15.67 -11.51 -19.30
CA SER A 215 15.97 -12.07 -17.99
C SER A 215 15.46 -13.51 -17.91
N THR A 216 16.20 -14.37 -17.20
CA THR A 216 15.76 -15.73 -16.93
C THR A 216 15.09 -15.79 -15.55
N TYR A 217 13.80 -16.10 -15.52
CA TYR A 217 13.06 -16.42 -14.32
C TYR A 217 13.17 -17.90 -14.01
N ARG A 218 13.61 -18.22 -12.79
CA ARG A 218 13.53 -19.56 -12.21
C ARG A 218 12.24 -19.64 -11.43
N PHE A 219 11.47 -20.70 -11.59
CA PHE A 219 10.28 -20.87 -10.77
C PHE A 219 10.71 -21.09 -9.32
N VAL A 220 10.56 -20.06 -8.50
CA VAL A 220 10.90 -20.06 -7.08
C VAL A 220 9.68 -19.68 -6.26
N ASP A 221 9.69 -20.05 -4.99
CA ASP A 221 8.67 -19.59 -4.06
C ASP A 221 8.85 -18.09 -3.79
N SER A 222 7.89 -17.28 -4.25
CA SER A 222 7.92 -15.82 -4.07
C SER A 222 7.74 -15.37 -2.61
N THR A 223 7.37 -16.29 -1.71
CA THR A 223 7.32 -16.05 -0.26
C THR A 223 8.63 -16.43 0.45
N GLY A 224 9.53 -17.16 -0.24
CA GLY A 224 10.87 -17.51 0.22
C GLY A 224 10.97 -18.60 1.27
N TYR A 225 9.87 -19.27 1.65
CA TYR A 225 9.88 -20.42 2.55
C TYR A 225 10.66 -21.59 1.95
N TYR A 226 10.64 -21.72 0.62
CA TYR A 226 11.52 -22.63 -0.11
C TYR A 226 12.63 -21.90 -0.86
N THR A 227 13.90 -22.22 -0.55
CA THR A 227 15.10 -21.50 -1.01
C THR A 227 15.61 -21.97 -2.39
N GLY A 228 14.99 -22.99 -2.99
CA GLY A 228 15.41 -23.58 -4.27
C GLY A 228 14.43 -23.36 -5.42
N THR A 229 14.81 -23.86 -6.60
CA THR A 229 13.89 -23.92 -7.74
C THR A 229 12.79 -24.95 -7.47
N LEU A 230 11.55 -24.52 -7.63
CA LEU A 230 10.34 -25.31 -7.49
C LEU A 230 10.35 -26.48 -8.48
N GLN A 231 9.95 -27.65 -8.00
CA GLN A 231 9.90 -28.88 -8.78
C GLN A 231 8.46 -29.26 -9.15
N PHE A 232 8.30 -29.88 -10.33
CA PHE A 232 7.01 -30.23 -10.90
C PHE A 232 7.04 -31.65 -11.42
N TYR A 233 6.09 -32.48 -10.99
CA TYR A 233 5.96 -33.83 -11.51
C TYR A 233 5.31 -33.84 -12.89
N LEU A 234 6.01 -34.40 -13.87
CA LEU A 234 5.52 -34.59 -15.23
C LEU A 234 5.33 -36.08 -15.53
N ASN A 235 4.25 -36.39 -16.23
CA ASN A 235 3.93 -37.77 -16.62
C ASN A 235 4.74 -38.19 -17.86
N GLU A 236 4.99 -39.48 -18.05
CA GLU A 236 5.48 -40.00 -19.33
C GLU A 236 4.42 -39.74 -20.42
N GLY A 237 4.85 -39.18 -21.56
CA GLY A 237 3.97 -38.81 -22.66
C GLY A 237 3.48 -37.35 -22.60
N GLU A 238 2.22 -37.11 -22.98
CA GLU A 238 1.69 -35.76 -23.17
C GLU A 238 1.45 -35.05 -21.82
N ASN A 239 2.01 -33.85 -21.68
CA ASN A 239 1.77 -32.93 -20.57
C ASN A 239 1.37 -31.55 -21.09
N THR A 240 0.76 -30.76 -20.22
CA THR A 240 0.48 -29.34 -20.47
C THR A 240 1.02 -28.45 -19.36
N ILE A 241 1.48 -27.26 -19.73
CA ILE A 241 1.73 -26.16 -18.80
C ILE A 241 0.92 -24.95 -19.26
N ALA A 242 0.43 -24.15 -18.33
CA ALA A 242 -0.21 -22.89 -18.68
C ALA A 242 0.15 -21.78 -17.68
N LEU A 243 0.34 -20.58 -18.21
CA LEU A 243 0.56 -19.36 -17.42
C LEU A 243 -0.66 -18.47 -17.59
N GLU A 244 -1.27 -18.10 -16.47
CA GLU A 244 -2.36 -17.13 -16.39
C GLU A 244 -1.81 -15.80 -15.86
N SER A 245 -2.17 -14.71 -16.56
CA SER A 245 -1.76 -13.35 -16.20
C SER A 245 -2.66 -12.78 -15.12
N THR A 246 -2.05 -12.30 -14.03
CA THR A 246 -2.75 -11.59 -12.94
C THR A 246 -2.39 -10.12 -12.87
N ARG A 247 -1.16 -9.75 -13.26
CA ARG A 247 -0.68 -8.37 -13.30
C ARG A 247 0.40 -8.19 -14.36
N GLU A 248 0.35 -7.06 -15.08
CA GLU A 248 1.34 -6.59 -16.05
C GLU A 248 1.52 -7.48 -17.28
N SER A 249 1.89 -6.87 -18.42
CA SER A 249 2.19 -7.60 -19.64
C SER A 249 3.65 -8.04 -19.69
N VAL A 250 3.93 -9.17 -20.35
CA VAL A 250 5.29 -9.72 -20.45
C VAL A 250 5.53 -10.34 -21.81
N VAL A 251 6.73 -10.19 -22.33
CA VAL A 251 7.17 -10.91 -23.52
C VAL A 251 7.96 -12.14 -23.10
N ILE A 252 7.59 -13.30 -23.64
CA ILE A 252 8.26 -14.57 -23.35
C ILE A 252 8.91 -15.09 -24.64
N ASP A 253 10.18 -15.51 -24.55
CA ASP A 253 10.90 -16.15 -25.65
C ASP A 253 10.78 -17.68 -25.54
N THR A 254 11.31 -18.24 -24.46
CA THR A 254 11.35 -19.70 -24.27
C THR A 254 10.98 -20.12 -22.87
N ILE A 255 10.48 -21.36 -22.77
CA ILE A 255 10.29 -22.07 -21.51
C ILE A 255 11.19 -23.31 -21.56
N THR A 256 12.13 -23.40 -20.64
CA THR A 256 13.04 -24.56 -20.50
C THR A 256 12.60 -25.41 -19.33
N ILE A 257 12.52 -26.71 -19.54
CA ILE A 257 12.14 -27.72 -18.55
C ILE A 257 13.27 -28.74 -18.50
N GLU A 258 13.88 -28.91 -17.34
CA GLU A 258 15.04 -29.81 -17.19
C GLU A 258 15.16 -30.39 -15.79
N ALA A 259 16.09 -31.33 -15.63
CA ALA A 259 16.44 -31.87 -14.33
C ALA A 259 16.88 -30.74 -13.38
N ALA A 260 16.59 -30.87 -12.09
CA ALA A 260 17.05 -29.89 -11.12
C ALA A 260 18.58 -29.82 -11.12
N GLU A 261 19.13 -28.61 -11.21
CA GLU A 261 20.57 -28.42 -11.05
C GLU A 261 20.95 -28.66 -9.59
N GLN A 262 21.88 -29.58 -9.36
CA GLN A 262 22.43 -29.84 -8.04
C GLN A 262 23.74 -29.04 -7.88
N LEU A 263 23.69 -27.99 -7.08
CA LEU A 263 24.87 -27.17 -6.77
C LEU A 263 25.89 -28.01 -5.98
N PRO A 264 27.21 -27.83 -6.23
CA PRO A 264 28.23 -28.44 -5.39
C PRO A 264 28.20 -27.81 -4.00
N THR A 265 28.65 -28.55 -2.99
CA THR A 265 28.97 -27.96 -1.68
C THR A 265 30.22 -27.07 -1.79
N TYR A 266 30.43 -26.14 -0.85
CA TYR A 266 31.62 -25.29 -0.83
C TYR A 266 32.91 -26.10 -0.78
N GLU A 267 32.93 -27.21 -0.04
CA GLU A 267 34.10 -28.10 0.03
C GLU A 267 34.43 -28.70 -1.35
N GLU A 268 33.41 -29.16 -2.09
CA GLU A 268 33.55 -29.71 -3.44
C GLU A 268 33.98 -28.64 -4.45
N TYR A 269 33.35 -27.45 -4.38
CA TYR A 269 33.74 -26.30 -5.20
C TYR A 269 35.21 -25.93 -4.98
N LEU A 270 35.66 -25.83 -3.72
CA LEU A 270 37.02 -25.46 -3.41
C LEU A 270 38.02 -26.53 -3.89
N GLU A 271 37.69 -27.82 -3.75
CA GLU A 271 38.51 -28.91 -4.30
C GLU A 271 38.59 -28.82 -5.83
N GLU A 272 37.48 -28.54 -6.52
CA GLU A 272 37.46 -28.34 -7.97
C GLU A 272 38.36 -27.17 -8.41
N GLN A 273 38.28 -26.03 -7.73
CA GLN A 273 39.13 -24.87 -8.05
C GLN A 273 40.62 -25.18 -7.83
N GLN A 274 40.95 -25.94 -6.77
CA GLN A 274 42.33 -26.36 -6.49
C GLN A 274 42.84 -27.36 -7.52
N ASP A 275 42.01 -28.31 -7.95
CA ASP A 275 42.34 -29.31 -8.98
C ASP A 275 42.50 -28.69 -10.37
N ALA A 276 41.73 -27.65 -10.68
CA ALA A 276 41.90 -26.81 -11.87
C ALA A 276 43.20 -25.97 -11.83
N GLY A 277 43.87 -25.91 -10.68
CA GLY A 277 45.16 -25.26 -10.48
C GLY A 277 45.06 -23.76 -10.17
N HIS A 278 43.88 -23.28 -9.81
CA HIS A 278 43.66 -21.91 -9.33
C HIS A 278 44.37 -21.71 -7.99
N LYS A 279 44.80 -20.47 -7.74
CA LYS A 279 45.57 -20.09 -6.54
C LYS A 279 44.94 -18.89 -5.89
N GLU A 280 45.24 -18.69 -4.62
CA GLU A 280 44.97 -17.44 -3.90
C GLU A 280 45.47 -16.23 -4.70
N ALA A 281 44.66 -15.17 -4.73
CA ALA A 281 45.01 -13.93 -5.37
C ALA A 281 46.31 -13.35 -4.78
N PRO A 282 47.12 -12.62 -5.55
CA PRO A 282 48.34 -11.99 -5.04
C PRO A 282 48.05 -11.02 -3.88
N ALA A 283 48.96 -10.91 -2.91
CA ALA A 283 48.72 -10.18 -1.65
C ALA A 283 48.38 -8.68 -1.84
N ASP A 284 48.73 -8.08 -2.97
CA ASP A 284 48.42 -6.71 -3.35
C ASP A 284 47.17 -6.58 -4.25
N ALA A 285 46.53 -7.69 -4.62
CA ALA A 285 45.29 -7.69 -5.38
C ALA A 285 44.12 -7.24 -4.50
N TYR A 286 43.47 -6.14 -4.91
CA TYR A 286 42.42 -5.47 -4.18
C TYR A 286 41.46 -4.76 -5.14
N ALA A 287 40.16 -4.94 -4.95
CA ALA A 287 39.11 -4.16 -5.60
C ALA A 287 38.03 -3.77 -4.58
N ARG A 288 37.31 -2.68 -4.85
CA ARG A 288 36.22 -2.16 -4.00
C ARG A 288 35.03 -1.74 -4.85
N ILE A 289 33.84 -2.08 -4.36
CA ILE A 289 32.55 -1.54 -4.79
C ILE A 289 32.07 -0.58 -3.70
N GLU A 290 31.74 0.66 -4.07
CA GLU A 290 30.96 1.58 -3.22
C GLU A 290 29.47 1.27 -3.47
N THR A 291 28.77 0.79 -2.47
CA THR A 291 27.48 0.08 -2.68
C THR A 291 26.34 1.01 -3.07
N GLU A 292 26.47 2.32 -2.80
CA GLU A 292 25.54 3.34 -3.25
C GLU A 292 25.54 3.57 -4.78
N LEU A 293 26.41 2.86 -5.51
CA LEU A 293 26.49 2.88 -6.97
C LEU A 293 26.14 1.50 -7.55
N PRO A 294 24.88 1.05 -7.43
CA PRO A 294 24.44 -0.19 -8.07
C PRO A 294 24.53 -0.07 -9.59
N GLN A 295 24.83 -1.18 -10.27
CA GLN A 295 24.64 -1.27 -11.71
C GLN A 295 23.14 -1.38 -12.00
N GLU A 296 22.49 -2.34 -11.35
CA GLU A 296 21.10 -2.70 -11.58
C GLU A 296 20.41 -3.13 -10.27
N THR A 297 19.09 -2.99 -10.25
CA THR A 297 18.24 -3.37 -9.11
C THR A 297 16.94 -4.00 -9.61
N SER A 298 16.37 -4.90 -8.82
CA SER A 298 15.12 -5.60 -9.16
C SER A 298 13.85 -4.78 -8.90
N SER A 299 13.98 -3.60 -8.28
CA SER A 299 12.85 -2.76 -7.87
C SER A 299 13.21 -1.29 -7.89
N ALA A 300 12.30 -0.45 -8.39
CA ALA A 300 12.42 1.01 -8.35
C ALA A 300 12.48 1.60 -6.92
N THR A 301 12.14 0.78 -5.90
CA THR A 301 12.17 1.15 -4.48
C THR A 301 13.54 0.99 -3.82
N ILE A 302 14.50 0.34 -4.50
CA ILE A 302 15.86 0.17 -4.00
C ILE A 302 16.74 1.28 -4.57
N TYR A 303 17.11 2.27 -3.76
CA TYR A 303 17.91 3.42 -4.20
C TYR A 303 18.97 3.79 -3.16
N PRO A 304 20.01 4.54 -3.57
CA PRO A 304 21.06 5.01 -2.67
C PRO A 304 20.49 5.81 -1.48
N THR A 305 21.03 5.56 -0.29
CA THR A 305 20.73 6.26 0.97
C THR A 305 22.01 6.83 1.59
N TYR A 306 21.92 7.37 2.81
CA TYR A 306 23.08 7.96 3.47
C TYR A 306 23.12 7.72 4.97
N ASP A 307 24.30 7.39 5.49
CA ASP A 307 24.66 7.46 6.90
C ASP A 307 25.57 8.67 7.16
N ARG A 308 25.17 9.51 8.12
CA ARG A 308 25.96 10.66 8.61
C ARG A 308 26.44 10.48 10.04
N THR A 309 26.13 9.35 10.66
CA THR A 309 26.45 9.06 12.06
C THR A 309 27.87 8.49 12.20
N SER A 310 28.34 7.73 11.21
CA SER A 310 29.72 7.26 11.14
C SER A 310 30.61 8.22 10.34
N GLY A 311 31.80 8.50 10.87
CA GLY A 311 32.81 9.35 10.22
C GLY A 311 33.71 8.62 9.21
N ILE A 312 33.50 7.33 8.99
CA ILE A 312 34.30 6.50 8.07
C ILE A 312 33.49 5.82 6.96
N THR A 313 32.16 5.98 6.96
CA THR A 313 31.31 5.57 5.82
C THR A 313 31.79 6.28 4.56
N SER A 314 31.84 5.57 3.45
CA SER A 314 32.51 6.03 2.25
C SER A 314 31.49 6.35 1.17
N PRO A 315 31.46 7.58 0.65
CA PRO A 315 32.17 8.78 1.12
C PRO A 315 31.44 9.51 2.25
N GLN A 316 32.11 10.49 2.87
CA GLN A 316 31.51 11.28 3.95
C GLN A 316 31.88 12.76 3.89
N ASP A 317 30.89 13.64 4.15
CA ASP A 317 31.08 15.08 4.28
C ASP A 317 30.49 15.62 5.61
N PRO A 318 31.26 16.38 6.41
CA PRO A 318 30.75 16.93 7.67
C PRO A 318 29.64 17.98 7.51
N ALA A 319 29.52 18.64 6.36
CA ALA A 319 28.55 19.70 6.09
C ALA A 319 27.40 19.22 5.19
N GLN A 320 27.75 18.56 4.08
CA GLN A 320 26.82 18.17 3.03
C GLN A 320 26.29 16.75 3.23
N ILE A 321 25.11 16.47 2.66
CA ILE A 321 24.61 15.11 2.49
C ILE A 321 25.30 14.49 1.29
N ARG A 322 25.88 13.30 1.50
CA ARG A 322 26.45 12.44 0.47
C ARG A 322 25.74 11.10 0.54
N TYR A 323 25.25 10.59 -0.59
CA TYR A 323 24.83 9.20 -0.67
C TYR A 323 26.07 8.32 -0.51
N ASN A 324 26.00 7.34 0.37
CA ASN A 324 27.15 6.53 0.79
C ASN A 324 26.74 5.17 1.36
N THR A 325 25.45 4.84 1.30
CA THR A 325 24.94 3.53 1.66
C THR A 325 23.81 3.13 0.71
N ILE A 326 23.44 1.86 0.73
CA ILE A 326 22.23 1.37 0.07
C ILE A 326 21.57 0.29 0.93
N GLY A 327 20.25 0.21 0.85
CA GLY A 327 19.47 -0.76 1.61
C GLY A 327 19.08 -0.30 3.02
N SER A 328 17.96 -0.85 3.51
CA SER A 328 17.33 -0.62 4.83
C SER A 328 15.99 -1.36 4.85
N ALA A 329 15.27 -1.42 5.98
CA ALA A 329 13.89 -1.90 6.05
C ALA A 329 12.95 -1.19 5.06
N SER A 330 13.18 0.10 4.83
CA SER A 330 12.34 0.90 3.93
C SER A 330 12.67 0.76 2.44
N THR A 331 13.83 0.23 2.08
CA THR A 331 14.32 0.24 0.68
C THR A 331 14.76 -1.12 0.15
N TRP A 332 15.19 -2.06 1.01
CA TRP A 332 15.67 -3.38 0.59
C TRP A 332 15.47 -4.43 1.69
N ALA A 333 14.24 -4.93 1.79
CA ALA A 333 13.84 -5.94 2.78
C ALA A 333 12.91 -7.03 2.22
N LYS A 334 12.36 -6.87 1.01
CA LYS A 334 11.41 -7.80 0.37
C LYS A 334 12.15 -8.99 -0.25
N ILE A 335 11.67 -10.20 0.03
CA ILE A 335 12.18 -11.46 -0.53
C ILE A 335 12.20 -11.44 -2.07
N GLY A 336 13.22 -12.05 -2.67
CA GLY A 336 13.43 -12.11 -4.11
C GLY A 336 13.97 -10.83 -4.73
N THR A 337 13.95 -9.71 -3.99
CA THR A 337 14.54 -8.46 -4.49
C THR A 337 16.07 -8.48 -4.40
N TRP A 338 16.73 -7.89 -5.38
CA TRP A 338 18.18 -7.96 -5.52
C TRP A 338 18.82 -6.63 -5.92
N ILE A 339 20.11 -6.52 -5.59
CA ILE A 339 21.00 -5.46 -6.05
C ILE A 339 22.20 -6.12 -6.73
N GLU A 340 22.58 -5.61 -7.90
CA GLU A 340 23.73 -6.05 -8.65
C GLU A 340 24.74 -4.92 -8.85
N TRP A 341 26.02 -5.25 -8.70
CA TRP A 341 27.14 -4.34 -8.88
C TRP A 341 28.17 -4.93 -9.86
N GLU A 342 28.88 -4.05 -10.56
CA GLU A 342 30.05 -4.42 -11.37
C GLU A 342 31.33 -4.18 -10.58
N VAL A 343 32.31 -5.09 -10.70
CA VAL A 343 33.66 -4.91 -10.16
C VAL A 343 34.72 -5.28 -11.19
N ASP A 344 35.80 -4.50 -11.25
CA ASP A 344 36.98 -4.79 -12.08
C ASP A 344 38.07 -5.45 -11.23
N ILE A 345 38.24 -6.75 -11.39
CA ILE A 345 39.19 -7.58 -10.65
C ILE A 345 40.57 -7.44 -11.28
N PRO A 346 41.60 -7.02 -10.51
CA PRO A 346 42.88 -6.64 -11.11
C PRO A 346 43.70 -7.82 -11.62
N GLN A 347 43.51 -9.03 -11.06
CA GLN A 347 44.33 -10.23 -11.32
C GLN A 347 43.54 -11.52 -11.05
N ASP A 348 43.78 -12.58 -11.80
CA ASP A 348 43.21 -13.91 -11.53
C ASP A 348 43.57 -14.41 -10.12
N GLY A 349 42.59 -14.97 -9.40
CA GLY A 349 42.85 -15.68 -8.14
C GLY A 349 41.61 -15.99 -7.30
N LEU A 350 41.82 -16.72 -6.21
CA LEU A 350 40.84 -16.92 -5.14
C LEU A 350 40.86 -15.71 -4.20
N TYR A 351 39.71 -15.05 -4.01
CA TYR A 351 39.52 -13.87 -3.18
C TYR A 351 38.60 -14.15 -2.00
N ASN A 352 38.83 -13.44 -0.89
CA ASN A 352 37.80 -13.18 0.11
C ASN A 352 36.95 -12.00 -0.36
N ILE A 353 35.63 -12.09 -0.17
CA ILE A 353 34.70 -10.97 -0.37
C ILE A 353 34.30 -10.47 1.01
N TYR A 354 34.67 -9.24 1.37
CA TYR A 354 34.29 -8.59 2.62
C TYR A 354 33.18 -7.58 2.38
N THR A 355 32.20 -7.53 3.27
CA THR A 355 31.15 -6.51 3.24
C THR A 355 31.25 -5.64 4.48
N ARG A 356 31.10 -4.33 4.33
CA ARG A 356 30.79 -3.43 5.46
C ARG A 356 29.29 -3.17 5.46
N PHE A 357 28.62 -3.67 6.48
CA PHE A 357 27.17 -3.68 6.57
C PHE A 357 26.68 -3.22 7.93
N ARG A 358 25.41 -2.84 8.00
CA ARG A 358 24.69 -2.60 9.25
C ARG A 358 23.37 -3.35 9.20
N GLN A 359 23.22 -4.29 10.11
CA GLN A 359 21.96 -4.96 10.40
C GLN A 359 21.58 -4.54 11.82
N SER A 360 20.75 -3.50 11.94
CA SER A 360 20.37 -2.93 13.25
C SER A 360 18.85 -2.91 13.48
N GLU A 361 18.11 -3.55 12.57
CA GLU A 361 16.66 -3.44 12.47
C GLU A 361 15.95 -4.73 12.86
N ALA A 362 16.42 -5.88 12.35
CA ALA A 362 15.89 -7.18 12.74
C ALA A 362 16.57 -7.65 14.05
N VAL A 363 16.04 -7.16 15.17
CA VAL A 363 16.57 -7.38 16.52
C VAL A 363 16.63 -8.87 16.87
N ASP A 364 17.74 -9.27 17.49
CA ASP A 364 17.94 -10.64 18.00
C ASP A 364 17.85 -11.74 16.92
N LYS A 365 18.08 -11.42 15.64
CA LYS A 365 18.16 -12.39 14.53
C LYS A 365 19.17 -11.96 13.45
N PHE A 366 19.52 -12.88 12.56
CA PHE A 366 20.30 -12.57 11.36
C PHE A 366 19.37 -12.28 10.19
N VAL A 367 19.93 -11.71 9.12
CA VAL A 367 19.30 -11.70 7.79
C VAL A 367 20.16 -12.46 6.79
N SER A 368 19.56 -12.98 5.73
CA SER A 368 20.26 -13.80 4.74
C SER A 368 20.26 -13.16 3.34
N ARG A 369 21.28 -13.49 2.55
CA ARG A 369 21.38 -13.16 1.12
C ARG A 369 21.84 -14.36 0.31
N MET A 370 21.25 -14.54 -0.86
CA MET A 370 21.75 -15.42 -1.91
C MET A 370 22.74 -14.64 -2.77
N LEU A 371 23.94 -15.21 -2.96
CA LEU A 371 25.03 -14.61 -3.74
C LEU A 371 25.06 -15.19 -5.15
N TYR A 372 25.12 -14.32 -6.15
CA TYR A 372 25.48 -14.69 -7.52
C TYR A 372 26.76 -13.98 -7.94
N ILE A 373 27.57 -14.71 -8.70
CA ILE A 373 28.75 -14.20 -9.38
C ILE A 373 28.56 -14.50 -10.87
N ASP A 374 28.57 -13.46 -11.70
CA ASP A 374 28.35 -13.57 -13.15
C ASP A 374 27.03 -14.28 -13.52
N GLY A 375 25.99 -14.08 -12.72
CA GLY A 375 24.65 -14.66 -12.92
C GLY A 375 24.44 -16.07 -12.34
N GLU A 376 25.49 -16.71 -11.82
CA GLU A 376 25.45 -18.08 -11.31
C GLU A 376 25.61 -18.14 -9.79
N ILE A 377 24.96 -19.13 -9.15
CA ILE A 377 25.17 -19.44 -7.74
C ILE A 377 26.39 -20.36 -7.63
N PRO A 378 27.50 -19.96 -6.98
CA PRO A 378 28.74 -20.74 -7.05
C PRO A 378 28.68 -22.14 -6.38
N PHE A 379 27.92 -22.27 -5.29
CA PHE A 379 27.78 -23.48 -4.48
C PHE A 379 26.55 -23.37 -3.56
N GLU A 380 26.10 -24.49 -2.99
CA GLU A 380 24.87 -24.60 -2.17
C GLU A 380 24.83 -23.57 -1.03
N GLU A 381 25.90 -23.44 -0.25
CA GLU A 381 25.97 -22.53 0.90
C GLU A 381 25.91 -21.04 0.51
N ALA A 382 26.18 -20.69 -0.77
CA ALA A 382 26.02 -19.33 -1.28
C ALA A 382 24.55 -18.89 -1.36
N GLN A 383 23.60 -19.81 -1.19
CA GLN A 383 22.17 -19.52 -1.10
C GLN A 383 21.75 -18.92 0.25
N SER A 384 22.60 -19.00 1.29
CA SER A 384 22.27 -18.58 2.66
C SER A 384 23.43 -17.84 3.35
N ILE A 385 23.90 -16.73 2.78
CA ILE A 385 24.94 -15.91 3.43
C ILE A 385 24.34 -15.07 4.56
N ARG A 386 24.78 -15.31 5.80
CA ARG A 386 24.23 -14.67 7.01
C ARG A 386 24.89 -13.33 7.37
N PHE A 387 24.05 -12.39 7.82
CA PHE A 387 24.42 -11.09 8.38
C PHE A 387 23.77 -10.91 9.75
N ASP A 388 24.56 -10.98 10.81
CA ASP A 388 24.07 -10.93 12.19
C ASP A 388 23.71 -9.52 12.67
N TYR A 389 22.74 -9.41 13.57
CA TYR A 389 22.35 -8.16 14.22
C TYR A 389 23.46 -7.50 15.06
N ALA A 390 23.67 -6.21 14.83
CA ALA A 390 24.39 -5.30 15.72
C ALA A 390 23.90 -3.84 15.60
N ASP A 391 23.94 -3.10 16.72
CA ASP A 391 23.60 -1.66 16.74
C ASP A 391 24.53 -0.80 15.84
N ASP A 392 25.79 -1.23 15.66
CA ASP A 392 26.84 -0.49 14.96
C ASP A 392 27.23 -1.21 13.66
N TRP A 393 27.87 -0.49 12.74
CA TRP A 393 28.47 -1.07 11.52
C TRP A 393 29.40 -2.26 11.82
N GLN A 394 29.28 -3.30 10.99
CA GLN A 394 30.06 -4.54 11.01
C GLN A 394 30.88 -4.67 9.72
N VAL A 395 31.93 -5.47 9.78
CA VAL A 395 32.67 -5.97 8.61
C VAL A 395 32.82 -7.47 8.77
N GLN A 396 32.51 -8.23 7.72
CA GLN A 396 32.63 -9.68 7.71
C GLN A 396 32.99 -10.16 6.30
N ALA A 397 33.78 -11.22 6.20
CA ALA A 397 33.91 -11.95 4.95
C ALA A 397 32.59 -12.69 4.66
N LEU A 398 32.31 -13.04 3.41
CA LEU A 398 31.25 -14.00 3.11
C LEU A 398 31.76 -15.40 3.49
N GLY A 399 30.96 -16.14 4.25
CA GLY A 399 31.41 -17.36 4.91
C GLY A 399 30.37 -17.96 5.84
N ASP A 400 30.71 -19.12 6.42
CA ASP A 400 30.00 -19.69 7.55
C ASP A 400 30.60 -19.16 8.86
N HIS A 401 29.88 -18.24 9.49
CA HIS A 401 30.26 -17.60 10.74
C HIS A 401 29.35 -18.03 11.91
N THR A 402 28.56 -19.09 11.74
CA THR A 402 27.56 -19.54 12.72
C THR A 402 28.18 -20.02 14.03
N ASP A 403 29.36 -20.64 13.95
CA ASP A 403 30.15 -21.08 15.10
C ASP A 403 31.52 -20.40 15.13
N LYS A 404 31.76 -19.59 16.17
CA LYS A 404 33.05 -18.89 16.37
C LYS A 404 34.25 -19.83 16.54
N GLU A 405 34.05 -21.12 16.83
CA GLU A 405 35.13 -22.11 16.86
C GLU A 405 35.43 -22.73 15.49
N ASN A 406 34.47 -22.71 14.56
CA ASN A 406 34.55 -23.29 13.22
C ASN A 406 34.29 -22.25 12.11
N ASP A 407 34.72 -21.02 12.35
CA ASP A 407 34.55 -19.89 11.44
C ASP A 407 35.28 -20.13 10.10
N VAL A 408 34.55 -20.10 8.97
CA VAL A 408 35.08 -20.36 7.62
C VAL A 408 34.75 -19.22 6.67
N ASN A 409 35.79 -18.53 6.18
CA ASN A 409 35.64 -17.62 5.03
C ASN A 409 35.56 -18.43 3.73
N TYR A 410 34.57 -18.11 2.90
CA TYR A 410 34.48 -18.66 1.56
C TYR A 410 35.46 -17.96 0.61
N LEU A 411 36.14 -18.76 -0.21
CA LEU A 411 37.04 -18.29 -1.25
C LEU A 411 36.36 -18.40 -2.62
N PHE A 412 36.37 -17.31 -3.37
CA PHE A 412 35.74 -17.24 -4.69
C PHE A 412 36.79 -17.03 -5.77
N TYR A 413 36.78 -17.88 -6.81
CA TYR A 413 37.68 -17.70 -7.94
C TYR A 413 37.14 -16.61 -8.87
N LEU A 414 37.95 -15.58 -9.12
CA LEU A 414 37.65 -14.49 -10.04
C LEU A 414 38.81 -14.32 -11.02
N SER A 415 38.50 -14.10 -12.30
CA SER A 415 39.47 -13.78 -13.33
C SER A 415 39.78 -12.28 -13.38
N GLU A 416 40.88 -11.89 -14.02
CA GLU A 416 41.20 -10.50 -14.31
C GLU A 416 40.13 -9.92 -15.25
N GLY A 417 39.52 -8.81 -14.85
CA GLY A 417 38.51 -8.08 -15.61
C GLY A 417 37.20 -7.87 -14.86
N LYS A 418 36.16 -7.53 -15.61
CA LYS A 418 34.83 -7.22 -15.09
C LYS A 418 34.08 -8.47 -14.67
N HIS A 419 33.49 -8.41 -13.49
CA HIS A 419 32.60 -9.41 -12.91
C HIS A 419 31.35 -8.73 -12.34
N THR A 420 30.22 -9.43 -12.34
CA THR A 420 29.00 -8.96 -11.66
C THR A 420 28.80 -9.69 -10.35
N ILE A 421 28.32 -8.96 -9.35
CA ILE A 421 28.09 -9.46 -7.99
C ILE A 421 26.68 -9.07 -7.62
N ARG A 422 25.82 -10.07 -7.41
CA ARG A 422 24.42 -9.86 -7.03
C ARG A 422 24.16 -10.44 -5.65
N LEU A 423 23.51 -9.64 -4.81
CA LEU A 423 22.92 -10.12 -3.57
C LEU A 423 21.42 -10.06 -3.70
N GLU A 424 20.76 -11.20 -3.52
CA GLU A 424 19.30 -11.34 -3.51
C GLU A 424 18.82 -11.66 -2.09
N ILE A 425 17.68 -11.10 -1.71
CA ILE A 425 17.08 -11.38 -0.42
C ILE A 425 16.49 -12.79 -0.38
N ALA A 426 16.96 -13.59 0.56
CA ALA A 426 16.46 -14.93 0.86
C ALA A 426 16.23 -15.08 2.37
N LEU A 427 15.41 -16.06 2.77
CA LEU A 427 15.23 -16.42 4.19
C LEU A 427 16.40 -17.25 4.73
N GLY A 428 17.10 -17.97 3.85
CA GLY A 428 18.19 -18.86 4.24
C GLY A 428 17.73 -19.87 5.29
N ASP A 429 18.51 -20.05 6.36
CA ASP A 429 18.22 -21.03 7.41
C ASP A 429 16.98 -20.71 8.27
N LEU A 430 16.37 -19.52 8.12
CA LEU A 430 15.09 -19.21 8.76
C LEU A 430 13.89 -19.79 7.99
N SER A 431 14.06 -20.24 6.75
CA SER A 431 12.95 -20.59 5.86
C SER A 431 12.08 -21.72 6.45
N GLN A 432 12.70 -22.84 6.85
CA GLN A 432 12.00 -24.00 7.44
C GLN A 432 11.31 -23.66 8.76
N LEU A 433 11.93 -22.82 9.59
CA LEU A 433 11.34 -22.35 10.84
C LEU A 433 10.09 -21.52 10.58
N LEU A 434 10.16 -20.62 9.60
CA LEU A 434 9.06 -19.73 9.28
C LEU A 434 7.91 -20.48 8.59
N GLU A 435 8.21 -21.46 7.74
CA GLU A 435 7.22 -22.37 7.16
C GLU A 435 6.49 -23.15 8.27
N ALA A 436 7.25 -23.74 9.20
CA ALA A 436 6.68 -24.46 10.33
C ALA A 436 5.77 -23.57 11.17
N ILE A 437 6.18 -22.33 11.47
CA ILE A 437 5.35 -21.37 12.20
C ILE A 437 4.10 -20.98 11.39
N ASN A 438 4.24 -20.70 10.10
CA ASN A 438 3.13 -20.35 9.23
C ASN A 438 2.08 -21.48 9.18
N SER A 439 2.53 -22.75 9.12
CA SER A 439 1.65 -23.92 9.18
C SER A 439 0.87 -24.06 10.50
N THR A 440 1.28 -23.36 11.57
CA THR A 440 0.50 -23.32 12.82
C THR A 440 -0.61 -22.27 12.77
N VAL A 441 -0.49 -21.22 11.97
CA VAL A 441 -1.44 -20.09 11.96
C VAL A 441 -2.84 -20.55 11.60
N ASP A 442 -3.00 -21.32 10.53
CA ASP A 442 -4.32 -21.78 10.06
C ASP A 442 -5.01 -22.71 11.06
N PRO A 443 -4.35 -23.74 11.62
CA PRO A 443 -4.87 -24.49 12.76
C PRO A 443 -5.32 -23.61 13.93
N LEU A 444 -4.50 -22.63 14.33
CA LEU A 444 -4.83 -21.75 15.45
C LEU A 444 -6.03 -20.86 15.13
N ASN A 445 -6.12 -20.33 13.91
CA ASN A 445 -7.25 -19.54 13.48
C ASN A 445 -8.53 -20.40 13.38
N THR A 446 -8.42 -21.63 12.89
CA THR A 446 -9.52 -22.60 12.85
C THR A 446 -10.04 -22.91 14.27
N ILE A 447 -9.14 -23.14 15.22
CA ILE A 447 -9.47 -23.32 16.64
C ILE A 447 -10.15 -22.07 17.20
N TYR A 448 -9.62 -20.89 16.92
CA TYR A 448 -10.18 -19.61 17.35
C TYR A 448 -11.60 -19.40 16.83
N LEU A 449 -11.80 -19.55 15.51
CA LEU A 449 -13.12 -19.43 14.87
C LEU A 449 -14.09 -20.47 15.45
N LYS A 450 -13.64 -21.69 15.74
CA LYS A 450 -14.52 -22.70 16.35
C LYS A 450 -14.95 -22.35 17.76
N ILE A 451 -14.03 -21.82 18.59
CA ILE A 451 -14.39 -21.33 19.92
C ILE A 451 -15.31 -20.10 19.80
N LEU A 452 -15.04 -19.19 18.86
CA LEU A 452 -15.87 -18.03 18.58
C LEU A 452 -17.31 -18.46 18.29
N GLN A 453 -17.52 -19.44 17.41
CA GLN A 453 -18.83 -20.04 17.08
C GLN A 453 -19.60 -20.62 18.29
N ILE A 454 -18.92 -20.96 19.39
CA ILE A 454 -19.56 -21.53 20.60
C ILE A 454 -19.79 -20.47 21.67
N THR A 455 -18.89 -19.49 21.76
CA THR A 455 -18.78 -18.60 22.93
C THR A 455 -19.17 -17.17 22.67
N GLY A 456 -19.05 -16.70 21.42
CA GLY A 456 -19.04 -15.29 21.08
C GLY A 456 -17.70 -14.60 21.32
N ALA A 457 -17.54 -13.39 20.77
CA ALA A 457 -16.29 -12.61 20.88
C ALA A 457 -15.90 -12.24 22.33
N SER A 458 -16.84 -12.36 23.29
CA SER A 458 -16.64 -12.07 24.72
C SER A 458 -17.24 -13.19 25.60
N PRO A 459 -16.51 -14.30 25.80
CA PRO A 459 -17.00 -15.45 26.56
C PRO A 459 -17.30 -15.13 28.03
N ASP A 460 -18.35 -15.70 28.60
CA ASP A 460 -18.63 -15.63 30.05
C ASP A 460 -17.76 -16.66 30.79
N VAL A 461 -16.75 -16.16 31.51
CA VAL A 461 -15.82 -16.98 32.30
C VAL A 461 -16.46 -17.85 33.38
N ASN A 462 -17.73 -17.61 33.75
CA ASN A 462 -18.45 -18.39 34.75
C ASN A 462 -19.38 -19.44 34.14
N ARG A 463 -19.52 -19.46 32.81
CA ARG A 463 -20.36 -20.42 32.10
C ARG A 463 -19.55 -21.66 31.75
N ASP A 464 -20.14 -22.82 32.00
CA ASP A 464 -19.59 -24.09 31.51
C ASP A 464 -20.09 -24.33 30.08
N TYR A 465 -19.17 -24.35 29.13
CA TYR A 465 -19.44 -24.54 27.71
C TYR A 465 -19.31 -26.00 27.28
N ASN A 466 -18.75 -26.89 28.11
CA ASN A 466 -18.49 -28.31 27.80
C ASN A 466 -17.67 -28.52 26.51
N PHE A 467 -16.56 -27.79 26.34
CA PHE A 467 -15.72 -27.90 25.14
C PHE A 467 -15.17 -29.30 24.90
N MET A 468 -14.85 -30.05 25.96
CA MET A 468 -14.39 -31.44 25.84
C MET A 468 -15.44 -32.37 25.21
N GLU A 469 -16.72 -32.03 25.30
CA GLU A 469 -17.79 -32.78 24.64
C GLU A 469 -18.14 -32.22 23.25
N LEU A 470 -18.11 -30.89 23.09
CA LEU A 470 -18.53 -30.22 21.86
C LEU A 470 -17.46 -30.21 20.77
N ILE A 471 -16.18 -30.04 21.13
CA ILE A 471 -15.05 -29.86 20.21
C ILE A 471 -13.80 -30.64 20.65
N PRO A 472 -13.91 -31.94 20.99
CA PRO A 472 -12.77 -32.73 21.50
C PRO A 472 -11.55 -32.72 20.56
N ASP A 473 -11.78 -32.80 19.25
CA ASP A 473 -10.69 -32.81 18.26
C ASP A 473 -9.90 -31.49 18.25
N TYR A 474 -10.56 -30.36 18.52
CA TYR A 474 -9.91 -29.04 18.62
C TYR A 474 -9.10 -28.87 19.91
N MET A 475 -9.51 -29.56 20.99
CA MET A 475 -8.72 -29.61 22.24
C MET A 475 -7.41 -30.35 21.99
N ASP A 476 -7.48 -31.49 21.30
CA ASP A 476 -6.30 -32.27 20.89
C ASP A 476 -5.43 -31.47 19.91
N MET A 477 -6.06 -30.71 18.98
CA MET A 477 -5.37 -29.83 18.05
C MET A 477 -4.59 -28.73 18.79
N MET A 478 -5.16 -28.08 19.82
CA MET A 478 -4.40 -27.12 20.65
C MET A 478 -3.16 -27.76 21.29
N LEU A 479 -3.28 -28.98 21.81
CA LEU A 479 -2.15 -29.70 22.41
C LEU A 479 -1.08 -30.05 21.38
N TYR A 480 -1.49 -30.42 20.17
CA TYR A 480 -0.59 -30.67 19.04
C TYR A 480 0.15 -29.39 18.63
N GLN A 481 -0.57 -28.30 18.38
CA GLN A 481 0.03 -27.00 18.03
C GLN A 481 0.95 -26.46 19.13
N ALA A 482 0.61 -26.68 20.40
CA ALA A 482 1.48 -26.36 21.53
C ALA A 482 2.79 -27.17 21.54
N LYS A 483 2.80 -28.37 20.95
CA LYS A 483 4.00 -29.20 20.82
C LYS A 483 4.84 -28.73 19.63
N GLU A 484 4.20 -28.45 18.49
CA GLU A 484 4.89 -27.94 17.30
C GLU A 484 5.61 -26.62 17.59
N LEU A 485 4.95 -25.68 18.29
CA LEU A 485 5.60 -24.44 18.71
C LEU A 485 6.77 -24.66 19.69
N ASP A 486 6.70 -25.64 20.59
CA ASP A 486 7.85 -25.99 21.46
C ASP A 486 9.02 -26.56 20.62
N ASP A 487 8.73 -27.42 19.64
CA ASP A 487 9.73 -28.04 18.77
C ASP A 487 10.41 -26.95 17.88
N ILE A 488 9.64 -25.99 17.38
CA ILE A 488 10.12 -24.82 16.64
C ILE A 488 11.02 -23.93 17.51
N VAL A 489 10.61 -23.64 18.75
CA VAL A 489 11.41 -22.84 19.70
C VAL A 489 12.78 -23.48 19.89
N GLN A 490 12.84 -24.81 20.05
CA GLN A 490 14.10 -25.52 20.21
C GLN A 490 14.99 -25.37 18.96
N GLN A 491 14.44 -25.53 17.75
CA GLN A 491 15.19 -25.36 16.51
C GLN A 491 15.71 -23.93 16.34
N PHE A 492 14.92 -22.92 16.72
CA PHE A 492 15.35 -21.52 16.69
C PHE A 492 16.54 -21.25 17.61
N GLU A 493 16.54 -21.84 18.82
CA GLU A 493 17.68 -21.75 19.75
C GLU A 493 18.94 -22.40 19.17
N GLU A 494 18.79 -23.50 18.43
CA GLU A 494 19.89 -24.21 17.77
C GLU A 494 20.48 -23.39 16.62
N ILE A 495 19.64 -22.72 15.81
CA ILE A 495 20.06 -21.93 14.64
C ILE A 495 20.70 -20.58 15.02
N ASN A 496 20.16 -19.88 16.02
CA ASN A 496 20.63 -18.55 16.42
C ASN A 496 21.66 -18.59 17.57
N GLY A 497 21.78 -19.71 18.29
CA GLY A 497 22.70 -19.88 19.42
C GLY A 497 22.27 -19.14 20.71
N TYR A 498 21.13 -18.45 20.72
CA TYR A 498 20.54 -17.80 21.90
C TYR A 498 19.01 -17.67 21.80
N VAL A 499 18.38 -17.44 22.97
CA VAL A 499 16.93 -17.21 23.09
C VAL A 499 16.66 -15.70 23.07
N GLY A 500 16.23 -15.18 21.91
CA GLY A 500 15.82 -13.79 21.74
C GLY A 500 14.50 -13.45 22.46
N SER A 501 14.13 -12.17 22.53
CA SER A 501 12.80 -11.79 23.06
C SER A 501 11.65 -12.31 22.23
N GLU A 502 11.87 -12.51 20.94
CA GLU A 502 10.86 -12.96 19.98
C GLU A 502 10.47 -14.44 20.16
N VAL A 503 11.43 -15.31 20.49
CA VAL A 503 11.19 -16.74 20.79
C VAL A 503 10.27 -16.91 22.00
N LYS A 504 10.35 -16.00 22.98
CA LYS A 504 9.49 -16.05 24.18
C LYS A 504 8.01 -15.88 23.84
N THR A 505 7.70 -15.14 22.77
CA THR A 505 6.33 -15.03 22.28
C THR A 505 5.81 -16.42 21.90
N LEU A 506 6.57 -17.18 21.12
CA LEU A 506 6.20 -18.56 20.73
C LEU A 506 6.02 -19.47 21.96
N GLU A 507 6.92 -19.39 22.94
CA GLU A 507 6.80 -20.14 24.20
C GLU A 507 5.54 -19.77 25.00
N GLU A 508 5.17 -18.48 25.03
CA GLU A 508 3.97 -18.00 25.73
C GLU A 508 2.70 -18.51 25.06
N ILE A 509 2.65 -18.50 23.73
CA ILE A 509 1.55 -19.05 22.94
C ILE A 509 1.44 -20.57 23.15
N ALA A 510 2.56 -21.30 23.04
CA ALA A 510 2.59 -22.74 23.28
C ALA A 510 2.09 -23.11 24.69
N ARG A 511 2.50 -22.33 25.71
CA ARG A 511 2.03 -22.50 27.08
C ARG A 511 0.54 -22.22 27.23
N LEU A 512 0.03 -21.19 26.56
CA LEU A 512 -1.39 -20.86 26.57
C LEU A 512 -2.22 -21.99 25.93
N LEU A 513 -1.83 -22.45 24.75
CA LEU A 513 -2.49 -23.55 24.03
C LEU A 513 -2.51 -24.83 24.85
N ARG A 514 -1.38 -25.18 25.49
CA ARG A 514 -1.30 -26.35 26.37
C ARG A 514 -2.27 -26.26 27.53
N ARG A 515 -2.43 -25.07 28.11
CA ARG A 515 -3.36 -24.81 29.22
C ARG A 515 -4.81 -24.91 28.77
N MET A 516 -5.16 -24.27 27.65
CA MET A 516 -6.51 -24.32 27.07
C MET A 516 -6.89 -25.73 26.59
N GLY A 517 -5.99 -26.44 25.93
CA GLY A 517 -6.22 -27.80 25.41
C GLY A 517 -6.28 -28.88 26.49
N SER A 518 -5.67 -28.66 27.66
CA SER A 518 -5.72 -29.63 28.77
C SER A 518 -6.84 -29.37 29.80
N ASP A 519 -7.40 -28.16 29.84
CA ASP A 519 -8.47 -27.78 30.76
C ASP A 519 -9.48 -26.85 30.06
N GLU A 520 -10.70 -27.34 29.84
CA GLU A 520 -11.77 -26.58 29.18
C GLU A 520 -12.18 -25.31 29.96
N TYR A 521 -11.93 -25.25 31.28
CA TYR A 521 -12.21 -24.07 32.08
C TYR A 521 -11.22 -22.92 31.85
N GLU A 522 -10.08 -23.19 31.19
CA GLU A 522 -9.10 -22.17 30.82
C GLU A 522 -9.39 -21.54 29.45
N ILE A 523 -10.35 -22.06 28.67
CA ILE A 523 -10.66 -21.49 27.34
C ILE A 523 -11.31 -20.11 27.45
N ALA A 524 -12.45 -20.02 28.15
CA ALA A 524 -13.19 -18.75 28.24
C ALA A 524 -12.37 -17.59 28.87
N PRO A 525 -11.59 -17.80 29.96
CA PRO A 525 -10.77 -16.73 30.54
C PRO A 525 -9.62 -16.25 29.67
N ASN A 526 -9.12 -17.06 28.73
CA ASN A 526 -7.96 -16.73 27.91
C ASN A 526 -8.29 -16.53 26.42
N PHE A 527 -9.56 -16.59 26.02
CA PHE A 527 -9.97 -16.44 24.62
C PHE A 527 -9.48 -15.12 23.98
N SER A 528 -9.61 -13.99 24.68
CA SER A 528 -9.11 -12.70 24.17
C SER A 528 -7.58 -12.66 24.06
N THR A 529 -6.87 -13.32 24.98
CA THR A 529 -5.41 -13.46 24.90
C THR A 529 -5.05 -14.32 23.69
N PHE A 530 -5.72 -15.46 23.49
CA PHE A 530 -5.48 -16.34 22.36
C PHE A 530 -5.68 -15.63 21.01
N LYS A 531 -6.72 -14.81 20.89
CA LYS A 531 -6.93 -13.93 19.72
C LYS A 531 -5.74 -12.98 19.50
N SER A 532 -5.30 -12.30 20.56
CA SER A 532 -4.17 -11.38 20.50
C SER A 532 -2.87 -12.10 20.13
N ASP A 533 -2.70 -13.33 20.60
CA ASP A 533 -1.55 -14.18 20.38
C ASP A 533 -1.48 -14.65 18.92
N ILE A 534 -2.60 -15.04 18.30
CA ILE A 534 -2.67 -15.32 16.85
C ILE A 534 -2.27 -14.06 16.06
N GLY A 535 -2.82 -12.90 16.43
CA GLY A 535 -2.45 -11.64 15.79
C GLY A 535 -0.96 -11.34 15.88
N THR A 536 -0.36 -11.58 17.06
CA THR A 536 1.06 -11.41 17.35
C THR A 536 1.92 -12.40 16.55
N LEU A 537 1.48 -13.65 16.39
CA LEU A 537 2.17 -14.66 15.59
C LEU A 537 2.28 -14.22 14.12
N GLY A 538 1.20 -13.70 13.54
CA GLY A 538 1.24 -13.18 12.17
C GLY A 538 2.13 -11.93 12.02
N THR A 539 2.10 -11.00 12.98
CA THR A 539 3.06 -9.87 13.00
C THR A 539 4.51 -10.38 13.11
N TRP A 540 4.72 -11.44 13.88
CA TRP A 540 6.03 -12.05 14.03
C TRP A 540 6.53 -12.68 12.73
N ILE A 541 5.67 -13.43 12.02
CA ILE A 541 5.98 -13.99 10.69
C ILE A 541 6.34 -12.86 9.72
N TYR A 542 5.51 -11.82 9.63
CA TYR A 542 5.78 -10.64 8.79
C TYR A 542 7.13 -10.00 9.11
N ASN A 543 7.41 -9.75 10.39
CA ASN A 543 8.69 -9.14 10.80
C ASN A 543 9.89 -10.06 10.51
N ALA A 544 9.69 -11.38 10.43
CA ALA A 544 10.75 -12.35 10.17
C ALA A 544 10.98 -12.60 8.67
N THR A 545 9.96 -12.37 7.83
CA THR A 545 10.11 -12.35 6.38
C THR A 545 10.76 -11.05 5.87
N GLU A 546 10.67 -9.96 6.63
CA GLU A 546 11.50 -8.76 6.39
C GLU A 546 12.98 -9.03 6.68
N GLN A 547 13.81 -8.86 5.66
CA GLN A 547 15.25 -9.16 5.70
C GLN A 547 16.11 -7.90 5.45
N PRO A 548 16.03 -6.86 6.29
CA PRO A 548 16.70 -5.59 6.04
C PRO A 548 18.22 -5.69 6.16
N LEU A 549 18.94 -5.08 5.22
CA LEU A 549 20.40 -4.93 5.29
C LEU A 549 20.79 -3.59 4.67
N GLU A 550 21.64 -2.84 5.37
CA GLU A 550 22.28 -1.64 4.83
C GLU A 550 23.75 -1.94 4.54
N LEU A 551 24.22 -1.57 3.36
CA LEU A 551 25.59 -1.75 2.90
C LEU A 551 26.30 -0.40 2.72
N ASP A 552 27.61 -0.39 2.94
CA ASP A 552 28.53 0.72 2.64
C ASP A 552 29.46 0.34 1.49
N PHE A 553 30.27 -0.71 1.65
CA PHE A 553 31.15 -1.21 0.58
C PHE A 553 31.26 -2.72 0.53
N ILE A 554 31.73 -3.23 -0.61
CA ILE A 554 32.17 -4.62 -0.82
C ILE A 554 33.63 -4.62 -1.27
N ASP A 555 34.49 -5.33 -0.56
CA ASP A 555 35.93 -5.42 -0.79
C ASP A 555 36.33 -6.82 -1.26
N PHE A 556 37.13 -6.90 -2.31
CA PHE A 556 37.71 -8.13 -2.83
C PHE A 556 39.17 -8.15 -2.43
N GLN A 557 39.55 -9.07 -1.54
CA GLN A 557 40.88 -9.10 -0.95
C GLN A 557 41.53 -10.47 -1.08
N SER A 558 42.84 -10.48 -1.31
CA SER A 558 43.63 -11.71 -1.21
C SER A 558 43.54 -12.33 0.19
N PRO A 559 43.42 -13.67 0.30
CA PRO A 559 43.54 -14.38 1.59
C PRO A 559 44.88 -14.17 2.29
N ALA A 560 45.92 -13.76 1.55
CA ALA A 560 47.22 -13.42 2.11
C ALA A 560 47.28 -12.01 2.73
N ASN A 561 46.25 -11.18 2.55
CA ASN A 561 46.13 -9.89 3.19
C ASN A 561 45.48 -10.06 4.59
N GLU A 562 46.25 -9.74 5.65
CA GLU A 562 45.82 -9.93 7.04
C GLU A 562 45.04 -8.71 7.62
N GLU A 563 44.94 -7.58 6.90
CA GLU A 563 44.25 -6.38 7.42
C GLU A 563 42.78 -6.34 7.00
N GLU A 564 41.90 -6.82 7.88
CA GLU A 564 40.44 -6.68 7.72
C GLU A 564 40.01 -5.20 7.61
N PRO A 565 39.00 -4.88 6.77
CA PRO A 565 38.43 -3.53 6.71
C PRO A 565 37.88 -3.03 8.05
N GLN A 566 37.88 -1.71 8.25
CA GLN A 566 37.39 -1.12 9.50
C GLN A 566 35.86 -1.10 9.55
N ALA A 567 35.28 -1.81 10.51
CA ALA A 567 33.85 -1.77 10.79
C ALA A 567 33.37 -0.42 11.34
N THR A 568 34.05 0.11 12.36
CA THR A 568 33.68 1.37 13.03
C THR A 568 34.83 2.36 13.12
N ALA A 569 34.48 3.65 13.12
CA ALA A 569 35.45 4.72 13.31
C ALA A 569 36.14 4.60 14.68
N THR A 570 37.45 4.75 14.71
CA THR A 570 38.18 4.86 15.99
C THR A 570 37.71 6.10 16.76
N THR A 571 37.81 6.09 18.09
CA THR A 571 37.32 7.19 18.94
C THR A 571 37.88 8.57 18.54
N LEU A 572 39.12 8.62 18.04
CA LEU A 572 39.72 9.87 17.56
C LEU A 572 39.12 10.35 16.23
N GLN A 573 38.81 9.43 15.31
CA GLN A 573 38.10 9.74 14.07
C GLN A 573 36.69 10.26 14.38
N SER A 574 35.94 9.60 15.27
CA SER A 574 34.58 10.03 15.66
C SER A 574 34.57 11.43 16.27
N ILE A 575 35.46 11.71 17.23
CA ILE A 575 35.56 13.06 17.84
C ILE A 575 35.96 14.11 16.79
N GLY A 576 36.90 13.77 15.92
CA GLY A 576 37.33 14.66 14.84
C GLY A 576 36.20 14.99 13.87
N TYR A 577 35.38 14.00 13.53
CA TYR A 577 34.23 14.14 12.66
C TYR A 577 33.08 14.94 13.30
N GLU A 578 32.68 14.62 14.54
CA GLU A 578 31.66 15.37 15.29
C GLU A 578 32.05 16.85 15.45
N LEU A 579 33.34 17.15 15.70
CA LEU A 579 33.82 18.53 15.78
C LEU A 579 33.69 19.25 14.43
N ARG A 580 33.98 18.58 13.31
CA ARG A 580 33.81 19.15 11.96
C ARG A 580 32.34 19.39 11.65
N GLN A 581 31.44 18.45 11.96
CA GLN A 581 29.99 18.63 11.81
C GLN A 581 29.47 19.80 12.65
N PHE A 582 29.89 19.89 13.92
CA PHE A 582 29.52 21.00 14.80
C PHE A 582 29.96 22.35 14.22
N VAL A 583 31.21 22.45 13.77
CA VAL A 583 31.71 23.70 13.15
C VAL A 583 30.97 24.00 11.85
N ALA A 584 30.68 22.99 11.02
CA ALA A 584 29.91 23.15 9.79
C ALA A 584 28.52 23.74 10.06
N SER A 585 27.82 23.26 11.10
CA SER A 585 26.47 23.73 11.46
C SER A 585 26.34 25.22 11.79
N PHE A 586 27.45 25.94 12.06
CA PHE A 586 27.42 27.40 12.25
C PHE A 586 27.41 28.19 10.94
N TYR A 587 27.74 27.53 9.83
CA TYR A 587 27.85 28.16 8.51
C TYR A 587 26.96 27.48 7.47
N SER A 588 26.46 26.26 7.73
CA SER A 588 25.43 25.57 6.94
C SER A 588 24.05 25.76 7.56
N SER A 589 23.09 26.26 6.77
CA SER A 589 21.72 26.55 7.23
C SER A 589 20.84 25.31 7.05
N TYR A 590 20.65 24.51 8.11
CA TYR A 590 19.90 23.24 8.07
C TYR A 590 18.38 23.36 7.95
N SER A 591 17.81 24.56 8.17
CA SER A 591 16.36 24.75 8.30
C SER A 591 15.69 25.49 7.15
N ASN A 592 16.44 25.94 6.15
CA ASN A 592 15.90 26.78 5.10
C ASN A 592 15.77 25.97 3.82
N PHE A 593 14.58 25.41 3.60
CA PHE A 593 14.10 25.02 2.27
C PHE A 593 13.89 26.24 1.34
N SER A 594 14.16 27.45 1.81
CA SER A 594 14.07 28.70 1.06
C SER A 594 15.37 29.01 0.33
N THR A 595 15.34 28.94 -1.00
CA THR A 595 16.12 29.83 -1.84
C THR A 595 15.79 31.27 -1.45
N GLY A 596 16.82 32.12 -1.36
CA GLY A 596 16.66 33.53 -1.01
C GLY A 596 15.93 34.30 -2.12
N TYR A 597 14.60 34.19 -2.17
CA TYR A 597 13.77 35.02 -3.03
C TYR A 597 13.53 36.39 -2.40
N SER A 598 13.33 37.40 -3.23
CA SER A 598 12.98 38.76 -2.81
C SER A 598 11.71 38.75 -1.94
N GLU A 599 11.61 39.66 -0.96
CA GLU A 599 10.39 39.89 -0.14
C GLU A 599 9.13 40.32 -0.96
N ASN A 600 9.19 40.25 -2.28
CA ASN A 600 8.12 40.67 -3.18
C ASN A 600 7.28 39.44 -3.60
N SER A 601 6.06 39.32 -3.07
CA SER A 601 5.13 38.21 -3.33
C SER A 601 4.65 38.10 -4.79
N ALA A 602 4.98 39.06 -5.66
CA ALA A 602 4.62 39.00 -7.08
C ALA A 602 5.61 38.16 -7.92
N ASP A 603 6.79 37.84 -7.39
CA ASP A 603 7.86 37.22 -8.18
C ASP A 603 7.86 35.68 -8.12
N HIS A 604 7.22 35.07 -7.11
CA HIS A 604 7.19 33.63 -6.84
C HIS A 604 5.81 33.17 -6.33
N VAL A 605 5.55 31.86 -6.34
CA VAL A 605 4.38 31.24 -5.70
C VAL A 605 4.79 30.72 -4.31
N THR A 606 4.05 31.07 -3.27
CA THR A 606 4.25 30.58 -1.90
C THR A 606 3.28 29.44 -1.61
N LEU A 607 3.81 28.23 -1.46
CA LEU A 607 3.05 27.02 -1.10
C LEU A 607 3.28 26.68 0.37
N TRP A 608 2.20 26.50 1.14
CA TRP A 608 2.32 25.87 2.45
C TRP A 608 1.83 24.43 2.38
N PHE A 609 2.75 23.51 2.68
CA PHE A 609 2.53 22.07 2.67
C PHE A 609 2.31 21.56 4.10
N THR A 610 1.32 20.70 4.27
CA THR A 610 0.86 20.20 5.58
C THR A 610 1.08 18.69 5.76
N GLY A 611 1.58 18.01 4.72
CA GLY A 611 1.93 16.60 4.76
C GLY A 611 3.26 16.28 5.45
N GLY A 612 3.66 15.02 5.35
CA GLY A 612 4.89 14.46 5.92
C GLY A 612 6.16 15.03 5.27
N ARG A 613 7.30 14.80 5.93
CA ARG A 613 8.58 15.34 5.47
C ARG A 613 8.99 14.79 4.10
N ASP A 614 8.86 13.48 3.92
CA ASP A 614 9.30 12.79 2.71
C ASP A 614 8.42 13.18 1.51
N GLN A 615 7.10 13.27 1.74
CA GLN A 615 6.13 13.84 0.80
C GLN A 615 6.54 15.22 0.29
N ALA A 616 6.96 16.12 1.19
CA ALA A 616 7.36 17.46 0.76
C ALA A 616 8.72 17.48 0.04
N GLN A 617 9.64 16.56 0.37
CA GLN A 617 10.91 16.45 -0.36
C GLN A 617 10.69 16.02 -1.81
N ILE A 618 9.79 15.04 -2.03
CA ILE A 618 9.33 14.61 -3.35
C ILE A 618 8.73 15.80 -4.11
N LEU A 619 7.74 16.48 -3.52
CA LEU A 619 7.07 17.62 -4.15
C LEU A 619 8.07 18.75 -4.46
N LYS A 620 9.00 19.06 -3.55
CA LYS A 620 10.02 20.08 -3.78
C LYS A 620 10.92 19.74 -4.96
N ARG A 621 11.37 18.48 -5.06
CA ARG A 621 12.19 18.04 -6.21
C ARG A 621 11.41 18.21 -7.51
N MET A 622 10.16 17.75 -7.56
CA MET A 622 9.30 17.92 -8.73
C MET A 622 9.07 19.39 -9.09
N LEU A 623 8.94 20.27 -8.08
CA LEU A 623 8.83 21.71 -8.30
C LEU A 623 10.11 22.29 -8.91
N ASP A 624 11.27 21.87 -8.42
CA ASP A 624 12.58 22.39 -8.83
C ASP A 624 13.00 21.85 -10.20
N ASP A 625 12.77 20.56 -10.51
CA ASP A 625 13.22 19.88 -11.74
C ASP A 625 12.22 19.89 -12.91
N SER A 626 10.92 20.03 -12.63
CA SER A 626 9.86 20.00 -13.64
C SER A 626 9.16 21.36 -13.73
N PHE A 627 8.44 21.76 -12.68
CA PHE A 627 7.59 22.95 -12.75
C PHE A 627 8.38 24.22 -13.05
N THR A 628 9.41 24.50 -12.24
CA THR A 628 10.21 25.73 -12.36
C THR A 628 11.01 25.76 -13.66
N VAL A 629 11.52 24.62 -14.12
CA VAL A 629 12.27 24.49 -15.38
C VAL A 629 11.37 24.76 -16.59
N GLN A 630 10.15 24.21 -16.60
CA GLN A 630 9.23 24.33 -17.73
C GLN A 630 8.57 25.70 -17.81
N THR A 631 8.19 26.27 -16.66
CA THR A 631 7.38 27.49 -16.59
C THR A 631 8.21 28.75 -16.34
N GLY A 632 9.40 28.60 -15.75
CA GLY A 632 10.19 29.72 -15.22
C GLY A 632 9.58 30.38 -13.98
N ILE A 633 8.57 29.76 -13.35
CA ILE A 633 7.88 30.27 -12.16
C ILE A 633 8.53 29.65 -10.91
N PRO A 634 9.19 30.43 -10.03
CA PRO A 634 9.74 29.91 -8.79
C PRO A 634 8.64 29.60 -7.77
N VAL A 635 8.80 28.51 -7.02
CA VAL A 635 7.90 28.12 -5.93
C VAL A 635 8.65 28.06 -4.60
N GLU A 636 8.23 28.87 -3.62
CA GLU A 636 8.70 28.81 -2.25
C GLU A 636 7.78 27.90 -1.43
N MET A 637 8.27 26.71 -1.07
CA MET A 637 7.53 25.75 -0.24
C MET A 637 7.90 25.90 1.24
N LYS A 638 6.88 25.91 2.12
CA LYS A 638 7.03 25.95 3.59
C LYS A 638 6.20 24.85 4.26
N PHE A 639 6.77 24.22 5.29
CA PHE A 639 6.02 23.31 6.15
C PHE A 639 5.16 24.07 7.16
N THR A 640 3.92 23.64 7.33
CA THR A 640 3.00 24.22 8.31
C THR A 640 2.01 23.17 8.85
N THR A 641 1.10 23.62 9.71
CA THR A 641 -0.10 22.86 10.11
C THR A 641 -1.34 23.61 9.65
N ASP A 642 -2.41 22.91 9.24
CA ASP A 642 -3.68 23.51 8.79
C ASP A 642 -4.20 24.62 9.71
N ALA A 643 -4.11 24.42 11.02
CA ALA A 643 -4.59 25.36 12.03
C ALA A 643 -3.85 26.72 12.02
N ALA A 644 -2.66 26.79 11.41
CA ALA A 644 -1.86 28.02 11.31
C ALA A 644 -2.21 28.86 10.07
N ILE A 645 -2.84 28.27 9.05
CA ILE A 645 -3.09 28.92 7.76
C ILE A 645 -4.09 30.08 7.92
N MET A 646 -5.29 29.82 8.44
CA MET A 646 -6.32 30.87 8.61
C MET A 646 -5.85 32.07 9.46
N PRO A 647 -5.18 31.89 10.63
CA PRO A 647 -4.57 33.00 11.35
C PRO A 647 -3.55 33.80 10.51
N ALA A 648 -2.72 33.13 9.69
CA ALA A 648 -1.74 33.78 8.83
C ALA A 648 -2.40 34.57 7.68
N MET A 649 -3.46 34.01 7.08
CA MET A 649 -4.29 34.68 6.07
C MET A 649 -4.89 35.98 6.61
N LEU A 650 -5.48 35.94 7.80
CA LEU A 650 -6.04 37.12 8.47
C LEU A 650 -4.96 38.16 8.85
N ALA A 651 -3.73 37.70 9.07
CA ALA A 651 -2.58 38.56 9.36
C ALA A 651 -1.87 39.09 8.09
N GLY A 652 -2.30 38.68 6.88
CA GLY A 652 -1.71 39.10 5.60
C GLY A 652 -0.33 38.52 5.32
N VAL A 653 0.02 37.39 5.94
CA VAL A 653 1.31 36.68 5.78
C VAL A 653 1.10 35.21 5.42
N GLY A 654 -0.09 34.88 4.93
CA GLY A 654 -0.43 33.53 4.48
C GLY A 654 0.15 33.20 3.10
N PRO A 655 0.08 31.92 2.70
CA PRO A 655 0.55 31.46 1.40
C PRO A 655 -0.35 31.92 0.25
N ASP A 656 0.16 31.80 -0.99
CA ASP A 656 -0.63 32.00 -2.20
C ASP A 656 -1.56 30.81 -2.47
N VAL A 657 -1.13 29.59 -2.10
CA VAL A 657 -1.83 28.33 -2.34
C VAL A 657 -1.61 27.33 -1.20
N SER A 658 -2.63 26.53 -0.90
CA SER A 658 -2.52 25.42 0.05
C SER A 658 -3.59 24.37 -0.20
N GLU A 659 -3.25 23.14 0.16
CA GLU A 659 -4.17 21.99 0.15
C GLU A 659 -4.93 21.90 1.48
N MET A 660 -6.22 21.55 1.40
CA MET A 660 -7.06 21.32 2.58
C MET A 660 -8.32 20.51 2.22
N ALA A 661 -9.04 20.04 3.24
CA ALA A 661 -10.34 19.40 3.06
C ALA A 661 -11.34 20.32 2.33
N SER A 662 -12.20 19.75 1.49
CA SER A 662 -13.22 20.47 0.72
C SER A 662 -14.14 21.35 1.60
N THR A 663 -14.57 20.82 2.74
CA THR A 663 -15.35 21.54 3.75
C THR A 663 -14.66 22.81 4.24
N ASN A 664 -13.34 22.78 4.41
CA ASN A 664 -12.56 23.95 4.82
C ASN A 664 -12.50 24.99 3.71
N ILE A 665 -12.30 24.58 2.45
CA ILE A 665 -12.26 25.50 1.30
C ILE A 665 -13.54 26.32 1.23
N ILE A 666 -14.72 25.69 1.28
CA ILE A 666 -15.99 26.42 1.22
C ILE A 666 -16.22 27.27 2.47
N ASN A 667 -15.95 26.75 3.66
CA ASN A 667 -16.06 27.54 4.89
C ASN A 667 -15.14 28.78 4.88
N TRP A 668 -14.01 28.73 4.17
CA TRP A 668 -13.07 29.85 4.05
C TRP A 668 -13.43 30.78 2.89
N ALA A 669 -13.89 30.24 1.77
CA ALA A 669 -14.42 30.97 0.63
C ALA A 669 -15.58 31.87 1.06
N ILE A 670 -16.52 31.29 1.82
CA ILE A 670 -17.62 32.01 2.43
C ILE A 670 -17.07 33.19 3.26
N ARG A 671 -16.06 33.00 4.11
CA ARG A 671 -15.40 34.08 4.88
C ARG A 671 -14.54 35.05 4.04
N GLY A 672 -14.51 34.89 2.72
CA GLY A 672 -13.68 35.68 1.81
C GLY A 672 -12.20 35.49 2.05
N ALA A 673 -11.74 34.29 2.40
CA ALA A 673 -10.33 33.93 2.57
C ALA A 673 -9.75 33.10 1.42
N VAL A 674 -10.61 32.64 0.50
CA VAL A 674 -10.27 31.89 -0.72
C VAL A 674 -10.78 32.68 -1.92
N GLU A 675 -10.02 32.67 -3.00
CA GLU A 675 -10.37 33.32 -4.26
C GLU A 675 -11.13 32.33 -5.18
N PRO A 676 -12.13 32.80 -5.95
CA PRO A 676 -12.80 31.97 -6.95
C PRO A 676 -11.84 31.46 -8.03
N ILE A 677 -12.14 30.27 -8.55
CA ILE A 677 -11.49 29.68 -9.72
C ILE A 677 -12.35 29.98 -10.94
N ASP A 678 -11.92 30.96 -11.73
CA ASP A 678 -12.59 31.42 -12.95
C ASP A 678 -11.52 31.78 -14.00
N PHE A 679 -10.89 30.74 -14.55
CA PHE A 679 -9.88 30.84 -15.61
C PHE A 679 -10.41 30.24 -16.92
N GLU A 680 -9.89 30.70 -18.06
CA GLU A 680 -10.37 30.32 -19.40
C GLU A 680 -10.34 28.80 -19.67
N ASP A 681 -9.40 28.08 -19.04
CA ASP A 681 -9.17 26.64 -19.18
C ASP A 681 -9.70 25.80 -17.99
N THR A 682 -10.49 26.39 -17.09
CA THR A 682 -11.05 25.68 -15.92
C THR A 682 -11.87 24.45 -16.34
N ASP A 683 -12.73 24.58 -17.34
CA ASP A 683 -13.59 23.49 -17.84
C ASP A 683 -12.79 22.32 -18.44
N GLU A 684 -11.59 22.58 -18.97
CA GLU A 684 -10.71 21.51 -19.45
C GLU A 684 -10.01 20.82 -18.27
N VAL A 685 -9.58 21.58 -17.28
CA VAL A 685 -8.94 21.08 -16.06
C VAL A 685 -9.85 20.16 -15.26
N ILE A 686 -11.15 20.47 -15.15
CA ILE A 686 -12.06 19.65 -14.32
C ILE A 686 -12.37 18.27 -14.92
N LYS A 687 -12.19 18.07 -16.23
CA LYS A 687 -12.51 16.78 -16.92
C LYS A 687 -11.63 15.61 -16.46
N ARG A 688 -10.48 15.88 -15.84
CA ARG A 688 -9.58 14.85 -15.31
C ARG A 688 -10.02 14.25 -13.97
N PHE A 689 -11.10 14.75 -13.40
CA PHE A 689 -11.69 14.21 -12.17
C PHE A 689 -13.01 13.47 -12.48
N ALA A 690 -13.56 12.79 -11.47
CA ALA A 690 -14.94 12.31 -11.51
C ALA A 690 -15.91 13.51 -11.55
N ASP A 691 -17.08 13.35 -12.17
CA ASP A 691 -18.03 14.44 -12.39
C ASP A 691 -18.47 15.13 -11.06
N GLU A 692 -18.55 14.35 -9.99
CA GLU A 692 -18.95 14.82 -8.65
C GLU A 692 -17.79 15.41 -7.83
N ALA A 693 -16.54 15.31 -8.30
CA ALA A 693 -15.37 15.68 -7.51
C ALA A 693 -15.28 17.18 -7.21
N THR A 694 -15.88 18.04 -8.04
CA THR A 694 -15.85 19.50 -7.87
C THR A 694 -17.02 20.05 -7.04
N VAL A 695 -18.08 19.25 -6.85
CA VAL A 695 -19.28 19.61 -6.08
C VAL A 695 -18.94 20.09 -4.66
N PRO A 696 -18.09 19.42 -3.86
CA PRO A 696 -17.80 19.86 -2.50
C PRO A 696 -16.85 21.09 -2.45
N PHE A 697 -16.32 21.52 -3.59
CA PHE A 697 -15.51 22.74 -3.75
C PHE A 697 -16.29 23.91 -4.38
N THR A 698 -17.58 23.71 -4.65
CA THR A 698 -18.45 24.70 -5.28
C THR A 698 -19.43 25.28 -4.27
N LEU A 699 -19.47 26.61 -4.19
CA LEU A 699 -20.47 27.32 -3.40
C LEU A 699 -21.72 27.58 -4.26
N TYR A 700 -22.86 27.13 -3.78
CA TYR A 700 -24.16 27.31 -4.43
C TYR A 700 -24.95 28.42 -3.73
N ASN A 701 -25.30 29.48 -4.45
CA ASN A 701 -26.10 30.60 -3.93
C ASN A 701 -27.37 30.81 -4.75
N TYR A 702 -28.51 30.41 -4.20
CA TYR A 702 -29.82 30.62 -4.81
C TYR A 702 -30.40 32.01 -4.48
N SER A 703 -30.82 32.73 -5.53
CA SER A 703 -31.58 33.98 -5.47
C SER A 703 -33.08 33.67 -5.60
N ILE A 704 -33.86 34.04 -4.59
CA ILE A 704 -35.33 33.95 -4.57
C ILE A 704 -35.93 34.94 -5.57
N GLU A 705 -35.34 36.14 -5.71
CA GLU A 705 -35.86 37.17 -6.63
C GLU A 705 -35.68 36.77 -8.10
N ASP A 706 -34.52 36.22 -8.45
CA ASP A 706 -34.17 35.88 -9.84
C ASP A 706 -34.51 34.44 -10.23
N ASP A 707 -34.90 33.59 -9.26
CA ASP A 707 -35.15 32.16 -9.42
C ASP A 707 -33.98 31.42 -10.10
N THR A 708 -32.76 31.69 -9.65
CA THR A 708 -31.54 31.16 -10.24
C THR A 708 -30.46 30.91 -9.17
N THR A 709 -29.61 29.90 -9.38
CA THR A 709 -28.46 29.60 -8.51
C THR A 709 -27.17 30.06 -9.14
N THR A 710 -26.33 30.78 -8.40
CA THR A 710 -24.94 31.02 -8.80
C THR A 710 -24.07 29.89 -8.28
N GLU A 711 -23.28 29.29 -9.16
CA GLU A 711 -22.25 28.30 -8.81
C GLU A 711 -20.90 29.00 -8.86
N THR A 712 -20.08 28.84 -7.83
CA THR A 712 -18.73 29.41 -7.81
C THR A 712 -17.76 28.40 -7.25
N LEU A 713 -16.83 27.96 -8.09
CA LEU A 713 -15.77 27.01 -7.74
C LEU A 713 -14.66 27.72 -6.97
N TYR A 714 -14.18 27.12 -5.88
CA TYR A 714 -13.12 27.67 -5.02
C TYR A 714 -11.91 26.76 -4.83
N GLY A 715 -11.96 25.53 -5.34
CA GLY A 715 -10.86 24.57 -5.20
C GLY A 715 -10.83 23.56 -6.34
N ILE A 716 -9.64 23.00 -6.59
CA ILE A 716 -9.44 21.87 -7.51
C ILE A 716 -9.14 20.61 -6.68
N PRO A 717 -9.78 19.46 -6.96
CA PRO A 717 -9.52 18.20 -6.25
C PRO A 717 -8.04 17.77 -6.36
N VAL A 718 -7.50 17.22 -5.27
CA VAL A 718 -6.13 16.68 -5.20
C VAL A 718 -6.15 15.22 -4.75
N THR A 719 -6.79 14.91 -3.61
CA THR A 719 -6.98 13.53 -3.15
C THR A 719 -8.44 13.18 -2.96
N MET A 720 -8.77 11.91 -3.17
CA MET A 720 -10.12 11.35 -3.12
C MET A 720 -10.10 10.05 -2.31
N ASP A 721 -11.15 9.80 -1.53
CA ASP A 721 -11.33 8.54 -0.82
C ASP A 721 -12.79 8.10 -0.86
N PHE A 722 -13.01 6.81 -1.06
CA PHE A 722 -14.31 6.14 -1.08
C PHE A 722 -14.16 4.68 -0.64
N SER A 723 -15.21 4.12 -0.06
CA SER A 723 -15.18 2.76 0.49
C SER A 723 -15.42 1.70 -0.60
N MET A 724 -14.75 0.56 -0.50
CA MET A 724 -15.09 -0.67 -1.23
C MET A 724 -15.54 -1.75 -0.22
N MET A 725 -16.27 -2.76 -0.68
CA MET A 725 -16.65 -3.91 0.13
C MET A 725 -15.60 -5.02 0.00
N TYR A 726 -15.01 -5.43 1.10
CA TYR A 726 -14.05 -6.53 1.20
C TYR A 726 -14.73 -7.77 1.78
N TYR A 727 -14.41 -8.95 1.26
CA TYR A 727 -15.02 -10.20 1.67
C TYR A 727 -14.04 -11.38 1.70
N ARG A 728 -14.24 -12.30 2.66
CA ARG A 728 -13.47 -13.53 2.86
C ARG A 728 -14.11 -14.71 2.12
N LEU A 729 -13.55 -15.07 0.98
CA LEU A 729 -14.04 -16.17 0.15
C LEU A 729 -14.00 -17.51 0.88
N ASP A 730 -12.94 -17.78 1.62
CA ASP A 730 -12.77 -19.00 2.39
C ASP A 730 -13.87 -19.19 3.45
N ILE A 731 -14.15 -18.14 4.23
CA ILE A 731 -15.16 -18.19 5.29
C ILE A 731 -16.58 -18.24 4.70
N LEU A 732 -16.85 -17.41 3.68
CA LEU A 732 -18.16 -17.38 3.05
C LEU A 732 -18.45 -18.72 2.36
N SER A 733 -17.46 -19.34 1.73
CA SER A 733 -17.64 -20.67 1.14
C SER A 733 -17.99 -21.70 2.22
N ASP A 734 -17.24 -21.83 3.32
CA ASP A 734 -17.52 -22.80 4.40
C ASP A 734 -18.90 -22.61 5.05
N LEU A 735 -19.30 -21.36 5.29
CA LEU A 735 -20.58 -21.07 5.94
C LEU A 735 -21.79 -21.29 5.02
N PHE A 736 -21.60 -21.20 3.71
CA PHE A 736 -22.69 -21.18 2.72
C PHE A 736 -22.63 -22.34 1.71
N ASP A 737 -21.73 -23.33 1.86
CA ASP A 737 -21.57 -24.58 1.08
C ASP A 737 -22.75 -25.59 1.20
N SER A 738 -23.95 -25.12 1.54
CA SER A 738 -25.12 -26.00 1.73
C SER A 738 -25.97 -26.11 0.47
N GLU A 739 -26.54 -27.30 0.21
CA GLU A 739 -27.54 -27.55 -0.85
C GLU A 739 -28.73 -26.55 -0.84
N ASP A 740 -28.93 -25.83 0.27
CA ASP A 740 -29.98 -24.81 0.43
C ASP A 740 -29.64 -23.45 -0.24
N MET A 741 -28.39 -23.22 -0.66
CA MET A 741 -27.89 -21.97 -1.29
C MET A 741 -27.53 -22.12 -2.78
N GLU A 742 -27.94 -23.23 -3.42
CA GLU A 742 -27.69 -23.49 -4.85
C GLU A 742 -28.30 -22.38 -5.72
N GLY A 743 -27.46 -21.47 -6.24
CA GLY A 743 -27.85 -20.34 -7.10
C GLY A 743 -27.83 -18.95 -6.46
N GLN A 744 -27.35 -18.79 -5.21
CA GLN A 744 -27.08 -17.48 -4.61
C GLN A 744 -25.60 -17.10 -4.73
N SER A 745 -25.31 -15.83 -5.02
CA SER A 745 -23.96 -15.30 -4.99
C SER A 745 -23.43 -15.28 -3.55
N LEU A 746 -22.21 -15.76 -3.32
CA LEU A 746 -21.53 -15.63 -2.03
C LEU A 746 -21.26 -14.16 -1.66
N VAL A 747 -21.22 -13.29 -2.67
CA VAL A 747 -20.93 -11.86 -2.54
C VAL A 747 -22.23 -11.08 -2.73
N PRO A 748 -22.69 -10.31 -1.73
CA PRO A 748 -23.96 -9.60 -1.80
C PRO A 748 -23.85 -8.34 -2.68
N ASP A 749 -24.72 -8.24 -3.67
CA ASP A 749 -24.82 -7.07 -4.55
C ASP A 749 -25.78 -6.01 -3.97
N THR A 750 -26.69 -6.40 -3.07
CA THR A 750 -27.65 -5.48 -2.45
C THR A 750 -27.53 -5.43 -0.92
N TRP A 751 -27.96 -4.32 -0.33
CA TRP A 751 -28.05 -4.19 1.13
C TRP A 751 -28.98 -5.23 1.76
N ASP A 752 -30.04 -5.65 1.06
CA ASP A 752 -30.95 -6.69 1.51
C ASP A 752 -30.30 -8.08 1.49
N GLU A 753 -29.51 -8.40 0.45
CA GLU A 753 -28.71 -9.61 0.39
C GLU A 753 -27.67 -9.63 1.52
N LEU A 754 -26.97 -8.52 1.75
CA LEU A 754 -26.03 -8.39 2.86
C LEU A 754 -26.73 -8.63 4.22
N ARG A 755 -27.91 -8.04 4.42
CA ARG A 755 -28.74 -8.28 5.62
C ARG A 755 -29.19 -9.73 5.74
N SER A 756 -29.38 -10.44 4.63
CA SER A 756 -29.78 -11.86 4.62
C SER A 756 -28.68 -12.80 5.09
N LEU A 757 -27.41 -12.41 4.98
CA LEU A 757 -26.26 -13.16 5.49
C LEU A 757 -26.12 -13.05 7.03
N LEU A 758 -26.65 -11.97 7.63
CA LEU A 758 -26.48 -11.67 9.05
C LEU A 758 -26.89 -12.79 10.00
N PRO A 759 -28.06 -13.47 9.84
CA PRO A 759 -28.44 -14.52 10.77
C PRO A 759 -27.43 -15.67 10.84
N VAL A 760 -26.81 -16.02 9.71
CA VAL A 760 -25.80 -17.08 9.65
C VAL A 760 -24.49 -16.61 10.26
N LEU A 761 -24.03 -15.41 9.90
CA LEU A 761 -22.82 -14.81 10.46
C LEU A 761 -22.94 -14.64 11.99
N GLN A 762 -24.05 -14.08 12.48
CA GLN A 762 -24.31 -13.90 13.91
C GLN A 762 -24.51 -15.21 14.67
N ALA A 763 -25.12 -16.23 14.05
CA ALA A 763 -25.20 -17.57 14.63
C ALA A 763 -23.81 -18.21 14.83
N ASN A 764 -22.85 -17.81 14.00
CA ASN A 764 -21.45 -18.19 14.10
C ASN A 764 -20.60 -17.12 14.82
N HIS A 765 -21.24 -16.13 15.46
CA HIS A 765 -20.60 -15.05 16.21
C HIS A 765 -19.59 -14.19 15.41
N MET A 766 -19.81 -14.04 14.11
CA MET A 766 -19.07 -13.16 13.22
C MET A 766 -19.82 -11.84 13.00
N ASP A 767 -19.07 -10.76 12.79
CA ASP A 767 -19.60 -9.41 12.55
C ASP A 767 -19.47 -8.97 11.09
N ILE A 768 -20.23 -7.95 10.70
CA ILE A 768 -19.99 -7.19 9.47
C ILE A 768 -19.53 -5.79 9.85
N GLY A 769 -18.42 -5.32 9.27
CA GLY A 769 -17.93 -3.97 9.52
C GLY A 769 -18.48 -2.98 8.51
N ALA A 770 -19.51 -2.21 8.87
CA ALA A 770 -20.10 -1.24 7.96
C ALA A 770 -19.44 0.15 8.05
N PRO A 771 -19.56 0.99 6.99
CA PRO A 771 -19.12 2.38 7.04
C PRO A 771 -19.82 3.13 8.17
N GLY A 772 -19.15 4.13 8.77
CA GLY A 772 -19.72 4.91 9.85
C GLY A 772 -21.13 5.46 9.54
N TYR A 773 -21.97 5.59 10.56
CA TYR A 773 -23.41 5.89 10.41
C TYR A 773 -23.70 7.10 9.50
N SER A 774 -22.88 8.15 9.53
CA SER A 774 -23.06 9.34 8.67
C SER A 774 -22.87 9.00 7.20
N ALA A 775 -21.85 8.20 6.88
CA ALA A 775 -21.59 7.75 5.52
C ALA A 775 -22.70 6.80 5.06
N LEU A 776 -23.15 5.85 5.89
CA LEU A 776 -24.27 4.96 5.56
C LEU A 776 -25.58 5.73 5.30
N TYR A 777 -25.92 6.70 6.16
CA TYR A 777 -27.10 7.54 5.93
C TYR A 777 -27.03 8.24 4.57
N GLN A 778 -25.87 8.81 4.23
CA GLN A 778 -25.66 9.44 2.94
C GLN A 778 -25.71 8.43 1.80
N ILE A 779 -25.08 7.27 1.92
CA ILE A 779 -25.13 6.19 0.90
C ILE A 779 -26.58 5.78 0.64
N PHE A 780 -27.35 5.46 1.68
CA PHE A 780 -28.77 5.09 1.52
C PHE A 780 -29.56 6.21 0.84
N LEU A 781 -29.38 7.46 1.30
CA LEU A 781 -30.04 8.62 0.69
C LEU A 781 -29.66 8.79 -0.78
N TYR A 782 -28.38 8.60 -1.13
CA TYR A 782 -27.85 8.79 -2.48
C TYR A 782 -28.22 7.65 -3.43
N GLN A 783 -28.46 6.45 -2.91
CA GLN A 783 -28.85 5.30 -3.72
C GLN A 783 -30.34 5.26 -4.09
N HIS A 784 -31.19 6.04 -3.42
CA HIS A 784 -32.59 6.14 -3.82
C HIS A 784 -32.77 6.93 -5.13
N THR A 785 -33.58 6.39 -6.03
CA THR A 785 -33.93 6.98 -7.32
C THR A 785 -35.41 6.77 -7.64
N THR A 786 -35.94 7.67 -8.45
CA THR A 786 -37.26 7.54 -9.10
C THR A 786 -37.10 7.73 -10.61
N ASP A 787 -37.48 6.72 -11.40
CA ASP A 787 -37.29 6.64 -12.85
C ASP A 787 -35.82 6.86 -13.29
N GLY A 788 -34.86 6.36 -12.50
CA GLY A 788 -33.42 6.59 -12.71
C GLY A 788 -32.97 8.05 -12.52
N VAL A 789 -33.77 8.85 -11.81
CA VAL A 789 -33.42 10.21 -11.39
C VAL A 789 -33.23 10.22 -9.88
N TYR A 790 -32.14 10.82 -9.44
CA TYR A 790 -31.81 10.98 -8.04
C TYR A 790 -32.90 11.79 -7.30
N ASP A 791 -33.43 11.25 -6.20
CA ASP A 791 -34.55 11.84 -5.44
C ASP A 791 -34.15 12.39 -4.06
N GLY A 792 -33.02 11.96 -3.52
CA GLY A 792 -32.51 12.40 -2.23
C GLY A 792 -31.89 13.79 -2.26
N SER A 793 -31.71 14.39 -1.08
CA SER A 793 -30.74 15.45 -0.83
C SER A 793 -30.79 15.78 0.66
N VAL A 794 -29.63 16.06 1.27
CA VAL A 794 -29.57 16.51 2.67
C VAL A 794 -30.15 17.93 2.80
N TYR A 795 -30.17 18.69 1.69
CA TYR A 795 -30.68 20.05 1.59
C TYR A 795 -31.98 20.11 0.81
N ALA A 796 -32.82 21.08 1.14
CA ALA A 796 -34.05 21.36 0.39
C ALA A 796 -34.11 22.83 -0.03
N ASP A 797 -35.01 23.14 -0.96
CA ASP A 797 -35.23 24.50 -1.48
C ASP A 797 -33.91 25.18 -1.93
N HIS A 798 -33.11 24.48 -2.75
CA HIS A 798 -31.80 24.96 -3.23
C HIS A 798 -30.81 25.36 -2.12
N GLY A 799 -30.84 24.64 -0.98
CA GLY A 799 -29.97 24.90 0.17
C GLY A 799 -30.34 26.13 0.98
N LEU A 800 -31.56 26.64 0.82
CA LEU A 800 -32.15 27.64 1.74
C LEU A 800 -32.49 27.01 3.10
N ARG A 801 -32.77 25.71 3.14
CA ARG A 801 -33.05 24.95 4.36
C ARG A 801 -32.50 23.53 4.28
N ILE A 802 -32.46 22.85 5.41
CA ILE A 802 -32.17 21.43 5.51
C ILE A 802 -33.40 20.60 5.09
N GLY A 803 -33.18 19.46 4.44
CA GLY A 803 -34.22 18.49 4.02
C GLY A 803 -34.40 17.31 4.99
N LEU A 804 -33.80 17.37 6.18
CA LEU A 804 -33.86 16.30 7.19
C LEU A 804 -35.26 16.05 7.77
N ASP A 805 -36.26 16.87 7.42
CA ASP A 805 -37.67 16.68 7.76
C ASP A 805 -38.49 15.96 6.68
N GLU A 806 -37.86 15.57 5.57
CA GLU A 806 -38.49 14.87 4.46
C GLU A 806 -38.54 13.35 4.70
N ALA A 807 -39.60 12.71 4.21
CA ALA A 807 -39.87 11.29 4.50
C ALA A 807 -38.71 10.36 4.10
N LEU A 808 -38.07 10.61 2.95
CA LEU A 808 -36.92 9.84 2.48
C LEU A 808 -35.73 9.99 3.43
N ASN A 809 -35.36 11.23 3.78
CA ASN A 809 -34.27 11.52 4.71
C ASN A 809 -34.47 10.86 6.08
N LEU A 810 -35.70 10.91 6.61
CA LEU A 810 -36.04 10.26 7.88
C LEU A 810 -35.91 8.74 7.80
N SER A 811 -36.37 8.12 6.70
CA SER A 811 -36.26 6.68 6.48
C SER A 811 -34.79 6.26 6.39
N CYS A 812 -33.99 6.91 5.53
CA CYS A 812 -32.57 6.57 5.37
C CYS A 812 -31.77 6.77 6.66
N PHE A 813 -32.08 7.81 7.45
CA PHE A 813 -31.44 8.02 8.75
C PHE A 813 -31.84 6.93 9.75
N GLN A 814 -33.10 6.53 9.76
CA GLN A 814 -33.57 5.40 10.56
C GLN A 814 -32.86 4.11 10.16
N ASP A 815 -32.82 3.76 8.87
CA ASP A 815 -32.12 2.58 8.34
C ASP A 815 -30.65 2.57 8.77
N ALA A 816 -29.96 3.71 8.66
CA ALA A 816 -28.56 3.83 9.10
C ALA A 816 -28.41 3.62 10.62
N CYS A 817 -29.35 4.11 11.44
CA CYS A 817 -29.34 3.86 12.88
C CYS A 817 -29.64 2.38 13.21
N GLU A 818 -30.54 1.73 12.47
CA GLU A 818 -30.94 0.34 12.69
C GLU A 818 -29.81 -0.65 12.44
N ILE A 819 -28.89 -0.36 11.50
CA ILE A 819 -27.64 -1.14 11.31
C ILE A 819 -26.86 -1.29 12.63
N TYR A 820 -26.76 -0.22 13.41
CA TYR A 820 -26.00 -0.22 14.68
C TYR A 820 -26.83 -0.61 15.90
N THR A 821 -28.13 -0.33 15.89
CA THR A 821 -29.01 -0.52 17.06
C THR A 821 -29.73 -1.86 17.03
N GLN A 822 -30.31 -2.23 15.88
CA GLN A 822 -31.08 -3.47 15.72
C GLN A 822 -30.22 -4.62 15.23
N TYR A 823 -29.42 -4.39 14.19
CA TYR A 823 -28.52 -5.39 13.63
C TYR A 823 -27.19 -5.50 14.38
N ASN A 824 -26.93 -4.58 15.31
CA ASN A 824 -25.81 -4.61 16.26
C ASN A 824 -24.42 -4.66 15.60
N PHE A 825 -24.25 -3.94 14.50
CA PHE A 825 -22.94 -3.78 13.86
C PHE A 825 -22.00 -2.98 14.78
N PRO A 826 -20.68 -3.25 14.75
CA PRO A 826 -19.70 -2.50 15.53
C PRO A 826 -19.55 -1.07 14.99
N LEU A 827 -19.68 -0.07 15.87
CA LEU A 827 -19.51 1.35 15.50
C LEU A 827 -18.06 1.72 15.16
N THR A 828 -17.10 1.07 15.82
CA THR A 828 -15.67 1.28 15.61
C THR A 828 -14.96 -0.05 15.67
N TYR A 829 -14.05 -0.28 14.72
CA TYR A 829 -13.29 -1.51 14.62
C TYR A 829 -11.94 -1.25 13.94
N ASP A 830 -10.98 -2.15 14.18
CA ASP A 830 -9.76 -2.24 13.40
C ASP A 830 -10.03 -3.19 12.23
N PHE A 831 -10.29 -2.63 11.05
CA PHE A 831 -10.65 -3.39 9.86
C PHE A 831 -9.58 -4.43 9.52
N MET A 832 -8.31 -4.02 9.46
CA MET A 832 -7.19 -4.86 9.05
C MET A 832 -7.09 -6.11 9.93
N ASN A 833 -7.12 -5.94 11.24
CA ASN A 833 -6.99 -7.06 12.16
C ASN A 833 -8.23 -7.97 12.21
N ARG A 834 -9.45 -7.40 12.19
CA ARG A 834 -10.68 -8.21 12.28
C ARG A 834 -10.99 -8.96 10.98
N PHE A 835 -10.67 -8.36 9.84
CA PHE A 835 -10.81 -8.99 8.52
C PHE A 835 -9.80 -10.14 8.36
N ARG A 836 -8.53 -9.89 8.72
CA ARG A 836 -7.45 -10.91 8.68
C ARG A 836 -7.78 -12.13 9.53
N THR A 837 -8.26 -11.94 10.75
CA THR A 837 -8.64 -13.03 11.67
C THR A 837 -9.97 -13.72 11.30
N GLY A 838 -10.71 -13.23 10.31
CA GLY A 838 -11.99 -13.81 9.91
C GLY A 838 -13.15 -13.54 10.86
N GLU A 839 -12.94 -12.78 11.94
CA GLU A 839 -14.00 -12.33 12.84
C GLU A 839 -15.01 -11.42 12.12
N MET A 840 -14.52 -10.70 11.11
CA MET A 840 -15.29 -9.84 10.23
C MET A 840 -15.09 -10.28 8.77
N PRO A 841 -15.80 -11.32 8.31
CA PRO A 841 -15.62 -11.85 6.96
C PRO A 841 -16.13 -10.90 5.86
N ILE A 842 -16.94 -9.90 6.21
CA ILE A 842 -17.34 -8.82 5.30
C ILE A 842 -17.10 -7.47 6.00
N GLY A 843 -16.43 -6.54 5.32
CA GLY A 843 -16.23 -5.20 5.84
C GLY A 843 -16.02 -4.15 4.75
N PHE A 844 -16.16 -2.89 5.13
CA PHE A 844 -16.01 -1.74 4.24
C PHE A 844 -14.79 -0.92 4.64
N SER A 845 -13.95 -0.58 3.67
CA SER A 845 -12.70 0.15 3.88
C SER A 845 -12.34 0.96 2.63
N PRO A 846 -11.51 2.02 2.73
CA PRO A 846 -10.97 2.74 1.56
C PRO A 846 -10.45 1.81 0.46
N TYR A 847 -10.62 2.17 -0.81
CA TYR A 847 -10.15 1.38 -1.95
C TYR A 847 -8.63 1.11 -1.92
N THR A 848 -7.84 1.98 -1.28
CA THR A 848 -6.39 1.81 -1.09
C THR A 848 -6.04 0.71 -0.09
N SER A 849 -6.99 0.24 0.74
CA SER A 849 -6.76 -0.77 1.78
C SER A 849 -6.31 -2.12 1.23
N VAL A 850 -6.61 -2.42 -0.03
CA VAL A 850 -6.13 -3.62 -0.74
C VAL A 850 -4.60 -3.73 -0.68
N THR A 851 -3.89 -2.61 -0.85
CA THR A 851 -2.41 -2.60 -0.83
C THR A 851 -1.85 -2.94 0.54
N GLN A 852 -2.48 -2.42 1.59
CA GLN A 852 -2.11 -2.74 2.95
C GLN A 852 -2.40 -4.21 3.26
N LEU A 853 -3.55 -4.76 2.87
CA LEU A 853 -3.88 -6.17 3.08
C LEU A 853 -2.93 -7.11 2.32
N ASN A 854 -2.55 -6.78 1.09
CA ASN A 854 -1.63 -7.59 0.28
C ASN A 854 -0.24 -7.76 0.94
N VAL A 855 0.18 -6.78 1.76
CA VAL A 855 1.45 -6.78 2.48
C VAL A 855 1.28 -7.30 3.92
N PHE A 856 0.21 -6.91 4.61
CA PHE A 856 -0.01 -7.19 6.03
C PHE A 856 -0.64 -8.57 6.32
N ALA A 857 -1.37 -9.15 5.35
CA ALA A 857 -2.18 -10.35 5.53
C ALA A 857 -1.85 -11.41 4.45
N THR A 858 -0.57 -11.75 4.34
CA THR A 858 -0.06 -12.72 3.33
C THR A 858 -0.65 -14.12 3.50
N GLU A 859 -1.01 -14.49 4.72
CA GLU A 859 -1.58 -15.80 5.08
C GLU A 859 -2.98 -16.04 4.49
N ILE A 860 -3.72 -14.97 4.18
CA ILE A 860 -5.05 -15.07 3.54
C ILE A 860 -5.00 -14.67 2.06
N ARG A 861 -3.81 -14.54 1.46
CA ARG A 861 -3.67 -14.12 0.06
C ARG A 861 -4.43 -15.10 -0.86
N GLY A 862 -5.28 -14.55 -1.73
CA GLY A 862 -6.16 -15.33 -2.61
C GLY A 862 -7.44 -15.86 -1.96
N LEU A 863 -7.57 -15.75 -0.63
CA LEU A 863 -8.75 -16.16 0.13
C LEU A 863 -9.71 -14.98 0.38
N TRP A 864 -9.41 -13.81 -0.16
CA TRP A 864 -10.24 -12.62 -0.04
C TRP A 864 -10.14 -11.77 -1.31
N GLU A 865 -11.16 -10.92 -1.49
CA GLU A 865 -11.22 -9.93 -2.56
C GLU A 865 -11.96 -8.67 -2.06
N PHE A 866 -11.99 -7.64 -2.90
CA PHE A 866 -12.92 -6.52 -2.74
C PHE A 866 -13.74 -6.30 -4.00
N THR A 867 -14.85 -5.60 -3.88
CA THR A 867 -15.77 -5.19 -4.96
C THR A 867 -16.46 -3.87 -4.60
N THR A 868 -17.29 -3.36 -5.51
CA THR A 868 -18.10 -2.15 -5.29
C THR A 868 -19.00 -2.29 -4.07
N ILE A 869 -19.44 -1.18 -3.47
CA ILE A 869 -20.40 -1.26 -2.36
C ILE A 869 -21.75 -1.84 -2.83
N PRO A 870 -22.54 -2.48 -1.95
CA PRO A 870 -23.88 -2.92 -2.30
C PRO A 870 -24.77 -1.76 -2.73
N GLY A 871 -25.66 -2.04 -3.66
CA GLY A 871 -26.63 -1.08 -4.19
C GLY A 871 -28.07 -1.33 -3.75
N THR A 872 -28.96 -0.51 -4.29
CA THR A 872 -30.41 -0.59 -4.11
C THR A 872 -31.09 -0.65 -5.48
N TYR A 873 -32.09 -1.54 -5.61
CA TYR A 873 -32.91 -1.63 -6.81
C TYR A 873 -34.14 -0.72 -6.72
N GLU A 874 -34.44 -0.05 -7.83
CA GLU A 874 -35.75 0.53 -8.09
C GLU A 874 -36.64 -0.53 -8.76
N TYR A 875 -37.87 -0.68 -8.27
CA TYR A 875 -38.84 -1.66 -8.80
C TYR A 875 -40.03 -0.94 -9.41
N ASN A 876 -40.54 -1.47 -10.52
CA ASN A 876 -41.81 -1.00 -11.09
C ASN A 876 -43.03 -1.47 -10.28
N GLU A 877 -44.24 -1.03 -10.66
CA GLU A 877 -45.49 -1.44 -10.00
C GLU A 877 -45.76 -2.95 -10.01
N ASP A 878 -45.14 -3.69 -10.95
CA ASP A 878 -45.25 -5.15 -11.08
C ASP A 878 -44.20 -5.91 -10.23
N GLY A 879 -43.27 -5.19 -9.59
CA GLY A 879 -42.21 -5.74 -8.75
C GLY A 879 -40.96 -6.21 -9.50
N GLU A 880 -40.79 -5.83 -10.77
CA GLU A 880 -39.58 -6.12 -11.56
C GLU A 880 -38.55 -4.98 -11.37
N PRO A 881 -37.25 -5.31 -11.21
CA PRO A 881 -36.20 -4.30 -11.09
C PRO A 881 -36.05 -3.54 -12.41
N ILE A 882 -36.01 -2.21 -12.34
CA ILE A 882 -35.88 -1.33 -13.50
C ILE A 882 -34.62 -0.46 -13.47
N TYR A 883 -34.02 -0.29 -12.30
CA TYR A 883 -32.80 0.50 -12.14
C TYR A 883 -32.00 -0.01 -10.92
N TYR A 884 -30.67 0.00 -11.00
CA TYR A 884 -29.76 -0.40 -9.93
C TYR A 884 -28.80 0.75 -9.61
N SER A 885 -28.72 1.12 -8.34
CA SER A 885 -27.89 2.22 -7.84
C SER A 885 -26.93 1.75 -6.76
N ASN A 886 -25.63 1.72 -7.05
CA ASN A 886 -24.56 1.49 -6.09
C ASN A 886 -23.74 2.77 -5.80
N LEU A 887 -24.41 3.93 -5.89
CA LEU A 887 -23.78 5.22 -5.63
C LEU A 887 -23.09 5.23 -4.27
N ASN A 888 -21.83 5.67 -4.28
CA ASN A 888 -20.96 5.71 -3.11
C ASN A 888 -20.56 7.14 -2.78
N VAL A 889 -20.41 7.43 -1.49
CA VAL A 889 -20.04 8.77 -1.03
C VAL A 889 -18.53 8.89 -1.04
N ALA A 890 -18.02 9.84 -1.82
CA ALA A 890 -16.60 10.16 -1.86
C ALA A 890 -16.27 11.39 -1.03
N THR A 891 -15.09 11.37 -0.40
CA THR A 891 -14.51 12.51 0.30
C THR A 891 -13.31 13.05 -0.45
N TYR A 892 -13.08 14.35 -0.38
CA TYR A 892 -12.06 15.02 -1.19
C TYR A 892 -11.24 16.02 -0.39
N THR A 893 -9.94 16.08 -0.69
CA THR A 893 -9.11 17.26 -0.42
C THR A 893 -8.83 17.99 -1.72
N GLY A 894 -8.56 19.28 -1.63
CA GLY A 894 -8.30 20.09 -2.81
C GLY A 894 -7.32 21.21 -2.53
N THR A 895 -6.85 21.83 -3.60
CA THR A 895 -5.98 22.99 -3.56
C THR A 895 -6.76 24.25 -3.90
N ALA A 896 -6.51 25.32 -3.14
CA ALA A 896 -7.25 26.58 -3.24
C ALA A 896 -6.30 27.78 -3.35
N ILE A 897 -6.71 28.77 -4.16
CA ILE A 897 -6.02 30.06 -4.25
C ILE A 897 -6.44 30.90 -3.05
N LEU A 898 -5.47 31.32 -2.25
CA LEU A 898 -5.73 32.00 -0.99
C LEU A 898 -5.72 33.52 -1.16
N ARG A 899 -6.57 34.20 -0.39
CA ARG A 899 -6.73 35.66 -0.47
C ARG A 899 -5.46 36.42 -0.11
N GLY A 900 -5.04 37.32 -0.99
CA GLY A 900 -3.77 38.04 -0.83
C GLY A 900 -2.64 37.41 -1.63
N CYS A 901 -2.96 36.41 -2.47
CA CYS A 901 -2.03 35.91 -3.46
C CYS A 901 -1.50 37.04 -4.36
N GLY A 902 -0.20 37.03 -4.66
CA GLY A 902 0.44 38.06 -5.47
C GLY A 902 0.01 38.04 -6.94
N ASP A 903 0.10 36.86 -7.57
CA ASP A 903 -0.21 36.63 -8.99
C ASP A 903 -1.04 35.35 -9.18
N LYS A 904 -2.36 35.53 -9.34
CA LYS A 904 -3.33 34.43 -9.53
C LYS A 904 -3.01 33.52 -10.71
N ASN A 905 -2.44 34.07 -11.80
CA ASN A 905 -2.16 33.28 -12.99
C ASN A 905 -1.00 32.30 -12.72
N LYS A 906 0.04 32.74 -12.03
CA LYS A 906 1.16 31.86 -11.64
C LYS A 906 0.71 30.73 -10.71
N VAL A 907 -0.16 31.06 -9.76
CA VAL A 907 -0.75 30.06 -8.85
C VAL A 907 -1.61 29.07 -9.63
N TRP A 908 -2.40 29.55 -10.58
CA TRP A 908 -3.20 28.69 -11.44
C TRP A 908 -2.34 27.76 -12.30
N GLU A 909 -1.23 28.23 -12.87
CA GLU A 909 -0.27 27.37 -13.57
C GLU A 909 0.28 26.27 -12.64
N TYR A 910 0.58 26.60 -11.38
CA TYR A 910 0.98 25.59 -10.39
C TYR A 910 -0.14 24.58 -10.11
N ILE A 911 -1.38 25.03 -9.87
CA ILE A 911 -2.52 24.13 -9.61
C ILE A 911 -2.75 23.21 -10.80
N LYS A 912 -2.69 23.73 -12.03
CA LYS A 912 -2.84 22.96 -13.26
C LYS A 912 -1.80 21.86 -13.37
N TRP A 913 -0.53 22.22 -13.20
CA TRP A 913 0.61 21.29 -13.24
C TRP A 913 0.50 20.25 -12.13
N TRP A 914 0.20 20.69 -10.91
CA TRP A 914 0.20 19.81 -9.75
C TRP A 914 -0.87 18.73 -9.86
N THR A 915 -2.06 19.09 -10.35
CA THR A 915 -3.18 18.15 -10.48
C THR A 915 -3.23 17.44 -11.84
N ASP A 916 -2.18 17.59 -12.66
CA ASP A 916 -2.06 16.90 -13.95
C ASP A 916 -1.69 15.43 -13.80
N GLU A 917 -2.04 14.63 -14.80
CA GLU A 917 -1.88 13.17 -14.76
C GLU A 917 -0.41 12.75 -14.58
N PRO A 918 0.57 13.21 -15.40
CA PRO A 918 1.95 12.76 -15.26
C PRO A 918 2.56 13.10 -13.90
N GLN A 919 2.15 14.20 -13.30
CA GLN A 919 2.65 14.73 -12.04
C GLN A 919 2.07 13.97 -10.87
N GLN A 920 0.76 13.71 -10.87
CA GLN A 920 0.15 12.87 -9.84
C GLN A 920 0.64 11.42 -9.92
N THR A 921 0.86 10.89 -11.13
CA THR A 921 1.42 9.55 -11.34
C THR A 921 2.86 9.49 -10.83
N ARG A 922 3.71 10.47 -11.21
CA ARG A 922 5.09 10.58 -10.71
C ARG A 922 5.12 10.71 -9.18
N TYR A 923 4.30 11.59 -8.61
CA TYR A 923 4.25 11.81 -7.16
C TYR A 923 3.84 10.54 -6.41
N GLY A 924 2.77 9.85 -6.87
CA GLY A 924 2.33 8.59 -6.28
C GLY A 924 3.42 7.51 -6.36
N ASN A 925 4.05 7.37 -7.53
CA ASN A 925 5.13 6.41 -7.76
C ASN A 925 6.39 6.70 -6.94
N GLU A 926 6.76 7.97 -6.75
CA GLU A 926 7.87 8.36 -5.87
C GLU A 926 7.50 8.17 -4.39
N LEU A 927 6.25 8.43 -4.01
CA LEU A 927 5.76 8.26 -2.65
C LEU A 927 5.75 6.78 -2.26
N GLU A 928 5.22 5.90 -3.10
CA GLU A 928 5.25 4.45 -2.90
C GLU A 928 6.69 3.92 -2.86
N SER A 929 7.59 4.50 -3.67
CA SER A 929 9.02 4.15 -3.59
C SER A 929 9.66 4.53 -2.26
N VAL A 930 9.13 5.50 -1.52
CA VAL A 930 9.66 5.94 -0.22
C VAL A 930 8.95 5.29 0.96
N LEU A 931 7.63 5.10 0.87
CA LEU A 931 6.79 4.58 1.95
C LEU A 931 6.51 3.07 1.84
N GLY A 932 6.90 2.44 0.73
CA GLY A 932 6.65 1.04 0.44
C GLY A 932 5.31 0.78 -0.25
N ILE A 933 5.19 -0.42 -0.82
CA ILE A 933 4.07 -0.89 -1.67
C ILE A 933 2.71 -0.86 -0.93
N GLY A 934 2.72 -0.89 0.41
CA GLY A 934 1.51 -0.82 1.23
C GLY A 934 0.84 0.57 1.28
N THR A 935 1.37 1.57 0.59
CA THR A 935 0.88 2.95 0.64
C THR A 935 0.71 3.56 -0.76
N ARG A 936 -0.41 3.26 -1.44
CA ARG A 936 -0.77 3.94 -2.70
C ARG A 936 -1.35 5.33 -2.46
N HIS A 937 -0.91 6.30 -3.27
CA HIS A 937 -1.38 7.69 -3.22
C HIS A 937 -2.82 7.80 -3.73
N ASN A 938 -3.72 8.35 -2.92
CA ASN A 938 -5.15 8.42 -3.24
C ASN A 938 -5.52 9.66 -4.09
N THR A 939 -4.89 9.81 -5.26
CA THR A 939 -5.13 10.95 -6.17
C THR A 939 -6.58 11.07 -6.64
N SER A 940 -7.07 12.30 -6.79
CA SER A 940 -8.39 12.56 -7.41
C SER A 940 -8.36 12.47 -8.93
N ASN A 941 -7.18 12.54 -9.56
CA ASN A 941 -7.06 12.50 -11.01
C ASN A 941 -7.32 11.07 -11.50
N LYS A 942 -8.45 10.84 -12.17
CA LYS A 942 -8.92 9.49 -12.53
C LYS A 942 -7.97 8.76 -13.48
N TYR A 943 -7.26 9.49 -14.33
CA TYR A 943 -6.25 8.90 -15.22
C TYR A 943 -5.03 8.44 -14.43
N SER A 944 -4.61 9.24 -13.45
CA SER A 944 -3.49 8.88 -12.57
C SER A 944 -3.83 7.72 -11.64
N VAL A 945 -5.09 7.60 -11.17
CA VAL A 945 -5.56 6.40 -10.45
C VAL A 945 -5.33 5.14 -11.30
N MET A 946 -5.66 5.17 -12.59
CA MET A 946 -5.51 3.99 -13.46
C MET A 946 -4.06 3.70 -13.87
N ASN A 947 -3.15 4.68 -13.76
CA ASN A 947 -1.72 4.50 -14.02
C ASN A 947 -0.91 4.10 -12.78
N GLN A 948 -1.59 3.86 -11.65
CA GLN A 948 -0.98 3.25 -10.46
C GLN A 948 -0.97 1.73 -10.60
N PRO A 949 -0.09 1.02 -9.85
CA PRO A 949 0.21 -0.41 -10.07
C PRO A 949 -0.88 -1.38 -9.59
N TRP A 950 -2.15 -1.16 -9.92
CA TRP A 950 -3.27 -2.08 -9.63
C TRP A 950 -3.17 -3.36 -10.47
N SER A 951 -3.71 -4.48 -9.96
CA SER A 951 -4.04 -5.58 -10.87
C SER A 951 -5.18 -5.16 -11.80
N THR A 952 -5.33 -5.81 -12.95
CA THR A 952 -6.40 -5.46 -13.89
C THR A 952 -7.79 -5.64 -13.27
N GLU A 953 -7.98 -6.69 -12.46
CA GLU A 953 -9.22 -6.92 -11.73
C GLU A 953 -9.50 -5.81 -10.70
N GLU A 954 -8.47 -5.38 -9.96
CA GLU A 954 -8.55 -4.28 -9.00
C GLU A 954 -8.92 -2.97 -9.70
N ALA A 955 -8.22 -2.63 -10.79
CA ALA A 955 -8.43 -1.41 -11.57
C ALA A 955 -9.86 -1.34 -12.11
N ASN A 956 -10.38 -2.43 -12.68
CA ASN A 956 -11.75 -2.49 -13.20
C ASN A 956 -12.80 -2.23 -12.12
N LYS A 957 -12.66 -2.86 -10.94
CA LYS A 957 -13.58 -2.66 -9.81
C LYS A 957 -13.53 -1.23 -9.27
N ILE A 958 -12.33 -0.62 -9.24
CA ILE A 958 -12.13 0.78 -8.86
C ILE A 958 -12.78 1.70 -9.90
N GLU A 959 -12.56 1.47 -11.19
CA GLU A 959 -13.15 2.28 -12.28
C GLU A 959 -14.68 2.27 -12.25
N ILE A 960 -15.29 1.09 -12.08
CA ILE A 960 -16.75 0.96 -11.94
C ILE A 960 -17.25 1.78 -10.75
N GLN A 961 -16.55 1.77 -9.61
CA GLN A 961 -16.96 2.56 -8.45
C GLN A 961 -16.73 4.06 -8.66
N LEU A 962 -15.65 4.46 -9.34
CA LEU A 962 -15.34 5.86 -9.68
C LEU A 962 -16.43 6.52 -10.52
N ASP A 963 -17.00 5.78 -11.47
CA ASP A 963 -18.13 6.22 -12.29
C ASP A 963 -19.44 6.36 -11.50
N ASN A 964 -19.51 5.74 -10.31
CA ASN A 964 -20.67 5.73 -9.42
C ASN A 964 -20.37 6.42 -8.08
N LEU A 965 -19.62 7.51 -8.11
CA LEU A 965 -19.40 8.37 -6.93
C LEU A 965 -20.46 9.45 -6.82
N LYS A 966 -20.69 9.89 -5.59
CA LYS A 966 -21.53 11.04 -5.26
C LYS A 966 -20.85 11.88 -4.18
N ALA A 967 -20.96 13.20 -4.31
CA ALA A 967 -20.50 14.12 -3.29
C ALA A 967 -21.66 14.92 -2.69
N THR A 968 -21.54 15.25 -1.41
CA THR A 968 -22.48 16.17 -0.76
C THR A 968 -22.06 17.62 -1.02
N PRO A 969 -22.94 18.48 -1.57
CA PRO A 969 -22.63 19.88 -1.77
C PRO A 969 -22.49 20.62 -0.43
N GLU A 970 -21.65 21.65 -0.42
CA GLU A 970 -21.40 22.48 0.76
C GLU A 970 -22.18 23.80 0.67
N TYR A 971 -23.10 24.01 1.61
CA TYR A 971 -23.87 25.25 1.73
C TYR A 971 -23.46 26.07 2.98
N PRO A 972 -23.76 27.39 3.02
CA PRO A 972 -23.48 28.19 4.21
C PRO A 972 -24.14 27.62 5.47
N GLY A 973 -23.30 27.25 6.45
CA GLY A 973 -23.73 26.65 7.71
C GLY A 973 -23.67 25.12 7.74
N SER A 974 -23.24 24.46 6.66
CA SER A 974 -23.14 22.98 6.53
C SER A 974 -22.42 22.30 7.69
N TYR A 975 -21.35 22.92 8.21
CA TYR A 975 -20.55 22.40 9.34
C TYR A 975 -21.34 22.07 10.61
N ILE A 976 -22.56 22.61 10.77
CA ILE A 976 -23.42 22.34 11.92
C ILE A 976 -24.23 21.05 11.77
N ILE A 977 -24.42 20.57 10.53
CA ILE A 977 -25.26 19.43 10.19
C ILE A 977 -24.68 18.18 10.82
N GLU A 978 -23.41 17.88 10.53
CA GLU A 978 -22.70 16.71 11.07
C GLU A 978 -22.86 16.63 12.59
N ARG A 979 -22.64 17.74 13.31
CA ARG A 979 -22.77 17.80 14.77
C ARG A 979 -24.15 17.37 15.26
N TYR A 980 -25.23 17.92 14.69
CA TYR A 980 -26.58 17.64 15.18
C TYR A 980 -27.07 16.26 14.73
N VAL A 981 -26.67 15.81 13.54
CA VAL A 981 -26.91 14.44 13.07
C VAL A 981 -26.17 13.44 13.97
N SER A 982 -24.95 13.74 14.43
CA SER A 982 -24.25 12.95 15.46
C SER A 982 -24.96 12.94 16.79
N PHE A 983 -25.54 14.07 17.23
CA PHE A 983 -26.30 14.08 18.49
C PHE A 983 -27.56 13.22 18.38
N ALA A 984 -28.30 13.30 17.27
CA ALA A 984 -29.46 12.44 17.04
C ALA A 984 -29.07 10.96 17.04
N PHE A 985 -28.02 10.58 16.30
CA PHE A 985 -27.52 9.21 16.30
C PHE A 985 -27.08 8.74 17.68
N ASN A 986 -26.31 9.54 18.40
CA ASN A 986 -25.83 9.18 19.74
C ASN A 986 -26.98 9.01 20.75
N ASN A 987 -28.05 9.80 20.64
CA ASN A 987 -29.23 9.64 21.48
C ASN A 987 -30.00 8.36 21.12
N ALA A 988 -30.12 8.03 19.84
CA ALA A 988 -30.71 6.76 19.42
C ALA A 988 -29.88 5.55 19.89
N TYR A 989 -28.56 5.61 19.75
CA TYR A 989 -27.64 4.52 20.06
C TYR A 989 -27.43 4.32 21.57
N ASN A 990 -27.25 5.39 22.34
CA ASN A 990 -26.89 5.29 23.76
C ASN A 990 -28.10 5.34 24.71
N ASP A 991 -29.17 6.04 24.31
CA ASP A 991 -30.32 6.34 25.18
C ASP A 991 -31.64 5.69 24.67
N ASP A 992 -31.57 4.78 23.70
CA ASP A 992 -32.71 4.11 23.05
C ASP A 992 -33.81 5.08 22.58
N GLN A 993 -33.42 6.31 22.18
CA GLN A 993 -34.37 7.29 21.64
C GLN A 993 -34.77 6.93 20.20
N ASP A 994 -35.95 7.40 19.79
CA ASP A 994 -36.41 7.24 18.42
C ASP A 994 -35.56 8.11 17.47
N PRO A 995 -34.88 7.52 16.46
CA PRO A 995 -34.01 8.28 15.56
C PRO A 995 -34.74 9.41 14.82
N VAL A 996 -35.99 9.17 14.43
CA VAL A 996 -36.81 10.11 13.65
C VAL A 996 -37.20 11.31 14.52
N ASP A 997 -37.68 11.08 15.73
CA ASP A 997 -38.02 12.16 16.66
C ASP A 997 -36.79 13.03 17.01
N GLU A 998 -35.63 12.40 17.24
CA GLU A 998 -34.39 13.10 17.59
C GLU A 998 -33.87 13.98 16.46
N ILE A 999 -33.76 13.46 15.22
CA ILE A 999 -33.25 14.25 14.09
C ILE A 999 -34.20 15.41 13.76
N LEU A 1000 -35.52 15.19 13.82
CA LEU A 1000 -36.53 16.24 13.65
C LEU A 1000 -36.40 17.35 14.71
N SER A 1001 -36.04 16.99 15.94
CA SER A 1001 -35.87 17.97 17.02
C SER A 1001 -34.74 18.98 16.73
N TYR A 1002 -33.76 18.60 15.92
CA TYR A 1002 -32.60 19.44 15.58
C TYR A 1002 -32.80 20.30 14.31
N VAL A 1003 -33.76 19.96 13.43
CA VAL A 1003 -34.05 20.70 12.19
C VAL A 1003 -34.19 22.22 12.40
N PRO A 1004 -34.92 22.73 13.42
CA PRO A 1004 -35.03 24.17 13.65
C PRO A 1004 -33.70 24.84 14.00
N TYR A 1005 -32.79 24.12 14.69
CA TYR A 1005 -31.48 24.64 15.08
C TYR A 1005 -30.52 24.69 13.89
N ILE A 1006 -30.57 23.67 13.03
CA ILE A 1006 -29.80 23.63 11.78
C ILE A 1006 -30.26 24.77 10.86
N ASN A 1007 -31.57 24.88 10.60
CA ASN A 1007 -32.12 25.94 9.75
C ASN A 1007 -31.83 27.35 10.28
N LYS A 1008 -31.82 27.53 11.60
CA LYS A 1008 -31.41 28.79 12.22
C LYS A 1008 -29.95 29.13 11.92
N GLU A 1009 -29.06 28.16 11.94
CA GLU A 1009 -27.64 28.38 11.65
C GLU A 1009 -27.39 28.60 10.16
N ILE A 1010 -28.06 27.85 9.28
CA ILE A 1010 -28.07 28.09 7.82
C ILE A 1010 -28.50 29.53 7.54
N ASN A 1011 -29.65 29.95 8.06
CA ASN A 1011 -30.14 31.33 7.90
C ASN A 1011 -29.16 32.37 8.46
N ARG A 1012 -28.59 32.12 9.65
CA ARG A 1012 -27.61 33.04 10.26
C ARG A 1012 -26.39 33.21 9.38
N LYS A 1013 -25.88 32.12 8.77
CA LYS A 1013 -24.74 32.17 7.87
C LYS A 1013 -25.10 32.83 6.55
N ARG A 1014 -26.21 32.48 5.93
CA ARG A 1014 -26.67 33.14 4.69
C ARG A 1014 -26.83 34.66 4.86
N GLN A 1015 -27.39 35.10 6.00
CA GLN A 1015 -27.44 36.53 6.36
C GLN A 1015 -26.06 37.18 6.56
N GLU A 1016 -25.08 36.45 7.07
CA GLU A 1016 -23.68 36.92 7.23
C GLU A 1016 -23.02 37.19 5.87
N PHE A 1017 -23.55 36.62 4.78
CA PHE A 1017 -23.02 36.72 3.40
C PHE A 1017 -23.95 37.42 2.42
N ASP A 1018 -24.95 38.15 2.91
CA ASP A 1018 -25.95 38.85 2.09
C ASP A 1018 -26.67 37.92 1.08
N MET A 1019 -26.89 36.67 1.48
CA MET A 1019 -27.64 35.68 0.70
C MET A 1019 -29.08 35.60 1.18
N ASP A 1020 -29.99 35.22 0.26
CA ASP A 1020 -31.41 35.08 0.56
C ASP A 1020 -31.68 34.03 1.64
N THR A 1021 -32.71 34.25 2.45
CA THR A 1021 -33.11 33.35 3.55
C THR A 1021 -34.61 33.13 3.57
N LEU A 1022 -35.03 31.97 4.07
CA LEU A 1022 -36.43 31.67 4.38
C LEU A 1022 -36.75 31.96 5.85
N GLU A 1023 -38.00 32.27 6.17
CA GLU A 1023 -38.44 32.28 7.56
C GLU A 1023 -38.35 30.87 8.16
N LEU A 1024 -38.09 30.77 9.46
CA LEU A 1024 -37.95 29.46 10.11
C LEU A 1024 -39.28 28.69 10.04
N GLY A 1025 -39.23 27.50 9.43
CA GLY A 1025 -40.40 26.63 9.26
C GLY A 1025 -41.26 26.95 8.04
N THR A 1026 -40.80 27.81 7.12
CA THR A 1026 -41.43 28.05 5.82
C THR A 1026 -40.62 27.40 4.69
N THR A 1027 -41.30 26.88 3.68
CA THR A 1027 -40.67 26.40 2.43
C THR A 1027 -40.65 27.48 1.37
N LEU A 1028 -39.84 27.30 0.32
CA LEU A 1028 -39.86 28.19 -0.85
C LEU A 1028 -41.23 28.18 -1.55
N ALA A 1029 -41.93 27.04 -1.54
CA ALA A 1029 -43.29 26.92 -2.05
C ALA A 1029 -44.28 27.79 -1.25
N ASP A 1030 -44.22 27.76 0.09
CA ASP A 1030 -45.08 28.60 0.95
C ASP A 1030 -44.89 30.09 0.66
N LEU A 1031 -43.63 30.52 0.51
CA LEU A 1031 -43.29 31.91 0.17
C LEU A 1031 -43.90 32.32 -1.17
N ARG A 1032 -43.81 31.46 -2.19
CA ARG A 1032 -44.36 31.71 -3.54
C ARG A 1032 -45.90 31.74 -3.54
N GLU A 1033 -46.54 30.90 -2.75
CA GLU A 1033 -48.00 30.92 -2.57
C GLU A 1033 -48.45 32.23 -1.89
N GLU A 1034 -47.73 32.69 -0.86
CA GLU A 1034 -48.02 33.97 -0.21
C GLU A 1034 -47.87 35.15 -1.17
N GLN A 1035 -46.80 35.19 -1.97
CA GLN A 1035 -46.58 36.23 -2.98
C GLN A 1035 -47.70 36.24 -4.03
N SER A 1036 -48.07 35.07 -4.55
CA SER A 1036 -49.18 34.91 -5.51
C SER A 1036 -50.54 35.34 -4.93
N SER A 1037 -50.77 35.12 -3.63
CA SER A 1037 -51.99 35.54 -2.93
C SER A 1037 -52.08 37.05 -2.67
N LYS A 1038 -50.93 37.74 -2.59
CA LYS A 1038 -50.85 39.21 -2.45
C LYS A 1038 -51.08 39.88 -3.80
N ASP A 1039 -50.46 39.37 -4.86
CA ASP A 1039 -50.64 39.90 -6.23
C ASP A 1039 -52.08 39.74 -6.76
N SER A 1040 -52.77 38.68 -6.35
CA SER A 1040 -54.18 38.45 -6.69
C SER A 1040 -55.19 39.27 -5.88
N ASN A 1041 -54.78 39.88 -4.76
CA ASN A 1041 -55.61 40.80 -3.97
C ASN A 1041 -55.36 42.29 -4.31
N GLU A 1042 -54.27 42.61 -5.00
CA GLU A 1042 -53.98 43.97 -5.50
C GLU A 1042 -54.43 44.21 -6.97
N GLY A 1043 -54.86 43.16 -7.69
CA GLY A 1043 -55.51 43.25 -9.01
C GLY A 1043 -57.03 43.36 -8.94
#